data_AF-A0AAE0KGE0-F1
#
_entry.id   AF-A0AAE0KGE0-F1
#
_cell.length_a   1.000
_cell.length_b   1.000
_cell.length_c   1.000
_cell.angle_alpha   90.00
_cell.angle_beta   90.00
_cell.angle_gamma   90.00
#
_symmetry.space_group_name_H-M   'P 1'
#
loop_
_entity.id
_entity.type
_entity.pdbx_description
1 polymer ?
#
loop_
_entity_poly.entity_id
_entity_poly.type
_entity_poly.pdbx_seq_one_letter_code
_entity_poly.pdbx_strand_id
1 'polypeptide(L)'
;MGDLSISKPNVEKKGTGDKADNGNDKSPGATQIQDQGATQSLASAPANTTKKPPGDASEGTEETKNKTRKMTEDRDLPQRPHHSAQGNEVKLLANFVEIKPENDKSLYWYNLKITRNVSKEKGLPSGKKMSYLIPLILRRNMVLRQGYEDGTLVTDFKATIISTVKLEIDDFEIEIPRPAGFDQETCTVSLETPNKKDGGVSEPLEVSKLLQYLRCTDRDQAPNIEKSHFAQGFNIWLRHFSKSYQFDSGTDSRPVVGSGQVVVGSKAYPMDVKSKLGHHITTDVGSGVTTIRGYFSSVRLAEKRLLVNINVSHGAFYKPGKFTSLLPKPLSGPLLQALHNCYKGTRVDLEDFVRTDEHGRSLPFIKVIARLAAPGDGVPKTNKERDEPYPEKRPRRVDGPELIGGDRCCHLQFWREDRNSPGGGFYQTVSDYFAENKRHIENVERQTQGLPAFKFSKDDLAVNLGKRANPKYYPASFCTVLPGQSYKLKLNPHQTMAMLNFAVLLPARSVECILKDGLEIIGLARRSPSTLLFAPKRQSDFLNSGDQLITVDGRQLGFPTIKYGGKGDRNFKAKSAAAWNLLDSKILYTNPTQMPSWGIMAKKHSPGPMSEADRTLYNTWGTLFRTTMSRRGIGAVGPPGLIGEFVGVADLKKAANSATAIKFFFIILDSQDSAFYQELKTHFETQLGTRGVYTVCMVRGKVPRTEDTNRMAQFLDNIMLKVNLKLGGSNHSVGFTGDQIVKQGNTMIVGLDVTHPPPGSAETAPSVAGMVASIDKNLGQWPATFSLQRNREEEVTAESFRLLIGPHLVRWRGPKNGGKYPENIIVYRDGVSEGQYNHVLKEFHFLKIACENEYKKIGAKSPRITIVVVGKRHHTRFFPVNQASGDKNGNPMPGTLVDRGVTSQFIWEFYLQAHKALKGTARPAHYVVVVDEIFRGLNMNGPVFQGTELRGPGDVLENLTHALSYMLGRSTTATAVCAPVLFADKACNRARAYLNHLIKIPANRRQAIGPDSIRVVAPMGDKMFYI
;
A
#
# COMPACT_ATOMS: atom_id res chain seq x y z
N MET A 1 10.96 -62.39 -28.41
CA MET A 1 9.76 -63.14 -28.80
C MET A 1 8.59 -62.21 -28.51
N GLY A 2 7.89 -61.58 -29.43
CA GLY A 2 7.61 -61.77 -30.86
C GLY A 2 6.18 -61.22 -31.07
N ASP A 3 5.72 -60.77 -32.23
CA ASP A 3 6.41 -60.63 -33.52
C ASP A 3 5.78 -59.50 -34.38
N LEU A 4 6.13 -59.45 -35.67
CA LEU A 4 5.85 -58.39 -36.65
C LEU A 4 4.51 -58.50 -37.41
N SER A 5 4.31 -57.56 -38.36
CA SER A 5 3.24 -57.41 -39.39
C SER A 5 1.88 -56.87 -38.90
N ILE A 6 1.18 -55.92 -39.53
CA ILE A 6 1.05 -55.39 -40.91
C ILE A 6 0.03 -56.15 -41.79
N SER A 7 -1.16 -55.55 -42.01
CA SER A 7 -1.81 -55.43 -43.33
C SER A 7 -3.11 -54.58 -43.30
N LYS A 8 -3.50 -54.11 -44.49
CA LYS A 8 -4.82 -53.61 -44.95
C LYS A 8 -5.21 -54.50 -46.18
N PRO A 9 -6.38 -54.42 -46.88
CA PRO A 9 -7.37 -53.33 -46.93
C PRO A 9 -8.87 -53.72 -47.18
N ASN A 10 -9.68 -52.69 -47.49
CA ASN A 10 -10.80 -52.64 -48.48
C ASN A 10 -12.29 -52.98 -48.15
N VAL A 11 -13.13 -51.94 -48.35
CA VAL A 11 -14.33 -51.84 -49.23
C VAL A 11 -15.68 -52.48 -48.85
N GLU A 12 -16.72 -51.63 -48.70
CA GLU A 12 -18.06 -51.57 -49.37
C GLU A 12 -18.78 -50.28 -48.83
N LYS A 13 -19.38 -49.36 -49.62
CA LYS A 13 -20.77 -49.28 -50.21
C LYS A 13 -21.92 -49.22 -49.16
N LYS A 14 -23.06 -48.50 -49.32
CA LYS A 14 -23.62 -47.59 -50.36
C LYS A 14 -24.82 -46.76 -49.81
N GLY A 15 -25.30 -45.75 -50.58
CA GLY A 15 -26.59 -45.02 -50.40
C GLY A 15 -26.48 -43.68 -49.64
N THR A 16 -27.27 -42.61 -49.91
CA THR A 16 -28.43 -42.31 -50.81
C THR A 16 -28.20 -40.92 -51.49
N GLY A 17 -29.03 -40.30 -52.36
CA GLY A 17 -30.29 -40.69 -53.02
C GLY A 17 -31.19 -39.53 -53.50
N ASP A 18 -30.66 -38.61 -54.33
CA ASP A 18 -31.32 -37.79 -55.39
C ASP A 18 -32.61 -36.93 -55.21
N LYS A 19 -32.56 -35.72 -55.83
CA LYS A 19 -33.67 -34.86 -56.39
C LYS A 19 -34.65 -34.15 -55.43
N ALA A 20 -35.27 -32.99 -55.75
CA ALA A 20 -35.06 -31.84 -56.69
C ALA A 20 -36.10 -30.71 -56.31
N ASP A 21 -36.38 -29.57 -56.98
CA ASP A 21 -35.91 -28.92 -58.23
C ASP A 21 -36.28 -27.39 -58.26
N ASN A 22 -35.72 -26.60 -59.20
CA ASN A 22 -36.10 -25.23 -59.68
C ASN A 22 -36.21 -24.04 -58.67
N GLY A 23 -35.96 -22.76 -59.05
CA GLY A 23 -35.37 -22.19 -60.28
C GLY A 23 -35.59 -20.65 -60.43
N ASN A 24 -34.65 -19.94 -61.10
CA ASN A 24 -34.72 -18.56 -61.65
C ASN A 24 -34.92 -17.33 -60.70
N ASP A 25 -34.56 -16.08 -61.04
CA ASP A 25 -33.57 -15.47 -61.98
C ASP A 25 -33.46 -13.92 -61.70
N LYS A 26 -32.48 -13.24 -62.33
CA LYS A 26 -32.33 -11.78 -62.61
C LYS A 26 -31.54 -10.85 -61.67
N SER A 27 -30.42 -10.38 -62.22
CA SER A 27 -29.68 -9.11 -61.97
C SER A 27 -30.38 -7.91 -62.66
N PRO A 28 -29.80 -6.68 -62.80
CA PRO A 28 -28.54 -6.11 -62.25
C PRO A 28 -28.69 -4.68 -61.65
N GLY A 29 -27.57 -4.09 -61.18
CA GLY A 29 -27.45 -2.66 -60.88
C GLY A 29 -26.03 -2.29 -60.39
N ALA A 30 -25.45 -1.21 -60.92
CA ALA A 30 -24.07 -0.76 -60.65
C ALA A 30 -23.98 0.78 -60.58
N THR A 31 -22.76 1.34 -60.60
CA THR A 31 -22.44 2.79 -60.70
C THR A 31 -22.60 3.56 -59.36
N GLN A 32 -21.83 4.61 -59.02
CA GLN A 32 -20.36 4.85 -59.01
C GLN A 32 -20.11 6.24 -58.35
N ILE A 33 -18.92 6.42 -57.73
CA ILE A 33 -18.10 7.66 -57.76
C ILE A 33 -18.55 8.97 -57.03
N GLN A 34 -17.60 9.53 -56.25
CA GLN A 34 -17.41 10.94 -55.79
C GLN A 34 -18.50 11.61 -54.92
N ASP A 35 -18.24 12.69 -54.18
CA ASP A 35 -17.07 13.28 -53.46
C ASP A 35 -17.57 14.59 -52.79
N GLN A 36 -16.79 15.21 -51.89
CA GLN A 36 -17.00 16.58 -51.35
C GLN A 36 -18.22 16.73 -50.40
N GLY A 37 -18.27 17.72 -49.50
CA GLY A 37 -17.20 18.65 -49.10
C GLY A 37 -17.62 19.71 -48.07
N ALA A 38 -17.13 19.57 -46.84
CA ALA A 38 -16.78 20.66 -45.90
C ALA A 38 -17.86 21.62 -45.30
N THR A 39 -17.38 22.34 -44.26
CA THR A 39 -17.79 23.69 -43.78
C THR A 39 -19.11 23.96 -43.04
N GLN A 40 -19.00 23.85 -41.70
CA GLN A 40 -19.07 24.98 -40.73
C GLN A 40 -20.40 25.66 -40.31
N SER A 41 -20.33 26.19 -39.07
CA SER A 41 -21.14 27.26 -38.44
C SER A 41 -22.57 26.92 -38.03
N LEU A 42 -23.25 27.70 -37.17
CA LEU A 42 -22.95 28.17 -35.79
C LEU A 42 -24.21 28.92 -35.32
N ALA A 43 -24.48 28.99 -34.00
CA ALA A 43 -25.60 29.72 -33.40
C ALA A 43 -27.02 29.21 -33.83
N SER A 44 -28.13 29.49 -33.13
CA SER A 44 -28.36 29.95 -31.75
C SER A 44 -29.77 29.53 -31.31
N ALA A 45 -30.06 29.52 -30.00
CA ALA A 45 -31.43 29.40 -29.49
C ALA A 45 -32.30 30.63 -29.89
N PRO A 46 -33.63 30.48 -29.84
CA PRO A 46 -34.33 31.01 -28.66
C PRO A 46 -35.41 30.05 -28.10
N ALA A 47 -36.08 30.46 -27.03
CA ALA A 47 -37.12 29.69 -26.34
C ALA A 47 -38.50 30.38 -26.38
N ASN A 48 -39.57 29.59 -26.44
CA ASN A 48 -40.93 29.90 -25.97
C ASN A 48 -41.69 28.55 -25.87
N THR A 49 -42.23 28.06 -24.75
CA THR A 49 -43.23 28.56 -23.76
C THR A 49 -44.69 28.14 -24.07
N THR A 50 -45.38 27.72 -22.99
CA THR A 50 -46.84 27.57 -22.79
C THR A 50 -47.64 26.35 -23.30
N LYS A 51 -48.61 25.99 -22.44
CA LYS A 51 -49.91 25.28 -22.65
C LYS A 51 -49.95 23.75 -22.84
N LYS A 52 -50.38 23.08 -21.76
CA LYS A 52 -51.14 21.81 -21.75
C LYS A 52 -52.56 21.99 -22.29
N PRO A 53 -53.14 20.95 -22.91
CA PRO A 53 -54.55 20.56 -22.77
C PRO A 53 -54.76 19.53 -21.63
N PRO A 54 -56.00 19.23 -21.21
CA PRO A 54 -56.32 18.18 -20.23
C PRO A 54 -56.24 16.78 -20.88
N GLY A 55 -56.35 15.72 -20.06
CA GLY A 55 -56.32 14.32 -20.54
C GLY A 55 -57.60 13.57 -20.22
N ASP A 56 -57.56 12.25 -20.37
CA ASP A 56 -58.39 11.35 -19.56
C ASP A 56 -57.72 9.96 -19.37
N ALA A 57 -58.41 9.09 -18.63
CA ALA A 57 -58.14 7.69 -18.26
C ALA A 57 -57.62 6.74 -19.38
N SER A 58 -57.05 5.56 -19.10
CA SER A 58 -56.42 4.99 -17.89
C SER A 58 -55.84 3.59 -18.21
N GLU A 59 -54.66 3.22 -17.70
CA GLU A 59 -54.34 1.88 -17.16
C GLU A 59 -52.91 1.87 -16.56
N GLY A 60 -52.65 0.95 -15.63
CA GLY A 60 -51.51 1.07 -14.71
C GLY A 60 -50.27 0.23 -15.05
N THR A 61 -49.09 0.84 -14.97
CA THR A 61 -47.82 0.14 -14.73
C THR A 61 -47.11 0.78 -13.53
N GLU A 62 -46.68 -0.04 -12.57
CA GLU A 62 -45.99 0.44 -11.36
C GLU A 62 -44.54 0.83 -11.65
N GLU A 63 -44.31 2.09 -12.04
CA GLU A 63 -42.97 2.69 -11.95
C GLU A 63 -42.54 2.75 -10.46
N THR A 64 -41.83 1.71 -10.01
CA THR A 64 -41.29 1.63 -8.66
C THR A 64 -40.21 2.69 -8.50
N LYS A 65 -40.59 3.84 -7.92
CA LYS A 65 -39.69 4.98 -7.66
C LYS A 65 -38.52 4.55 -6.78
N ASN A 66 -37.40 4.22 -7.43
CA ASN A 66 -36.14 3.86 -6.80
C ASN A 66 -35.53 5.05 -6.05
N LYS A 67 -36.07 5.33 -4.85
CA LYS A 67 -35.39 6.15 -3.84
C LYS A 67 -34.03 5.51 -3.58
N THR A 68 -32.95 6.26 -3.82
CA THR A 68 -31.57 5.77 -3.74
C THR A 68 -31.21 5.38 -2.31
N ARG A 69 -31.50 4.13 -1.94
CA ARG A 69 -31.26 3.57 -0.61
C ARG A 69 -29.76 3.66 -0.31
N LYS A 70 -29.39 4.31 0.80
CA LYS A 70 -28.00 4.27 1.30
C LYS A 70 -27.65 2.80 1.57
N MET A 71 -26.73 2.25 0.78
CA MET A 71 -26.18 0.92 0.98
C MET A 71 -25.51 0.82 2.36
N THR A 72 -25.61 -0.35 2.98
CA THR A 72 -25.19 -0.62 4.36
C THR A 72 -24.11 -1.69 4.36
N GLU A 73 -22.95 -1.33 4.92
CA GLU A 73 -21.63 -1.94 4.67
C GLU A 73 -21.56 -3.48 4.67
N ASP A 74 -22.37 -4.16 5.48
CA ASP A 74 -22.38 -5.63 5.61
C ASP A 74 -23.60 -6.32 4.97
N ARG A 75 -24.70 -5.61 4.66
CA ARG A 75 -25.92 -6.22 4.10
C ARG A 75 -25.88 -6.38 2.58
N ASP A 76 -25.17 -5.50 1.88
CA ASP A 76 -25.01 -5.57 0.42
C ASP A 76 -23.94 -6.58 -0.03
N LEU A 77 -23.24 -7.22 0.90
CA LEU A 77 -22.20 -8.23 0.64
C LEU A 77 -22.75 -9.67 0.73
N PRO A 78 -22.16 -10.64 -0.01
CA PRO A 78 -22.48 -12.07 0.13
C PRO A 78 -22.25 -12.58 1.55
N GLN A 79 -23.28 -13.18 2.15
CA GLN A 79 -23.09 -13.86 3.43
C GLN A 79 -22.20 -15.10 3.27
N ARG A 80 -21.48 -15.46 4.32
CA ARG A 80 -20.77 -16.74 4.45
C ARG A 80 -21.73 -17.93 4.19
N PRO A 81 -21.43 -18.85 3.25
CA PRO A 81 -22.32 -19.98 2.96
C PRO A 81 -22.26 -21.07 4.05
N HIS A 82 -21.08 -21.29 4.62
CA HIS A 82 -20.78 -22.07 5.81
C HIS A 82 -19.31 -21.78 6.21
N HIS A 83 -18.87 -22.36 7.31
CA HIS A 83 -17.48 -22.30 7.77
C HIS A 83 -16.68 -23.51 7.33
N SER A 84 -15.37 -23.33 7.13
CA SER A 84 -14.47 -24.36 6.59
C SER A 84 -14.50 -25.66 7.38
N ALA A 85 -14.50 -26.79 6.67
CA ALA A 85 -14.43 -28.14 7.24
C ALA A 85 -13.19 -28.93 6.79
N GLN A 86 -12.39 -28.41 5.85
CA GLN A 86 -11.25 -29.16 5.29
C GLN A 86 -10.00 -29.11 6.17
N GLY A 87 -9.21 -30.19 6.12
CA GLY A 87 -7.91 -30.25 6.77
C GLY A 87 -7.95 -30.37 8.30
N ASN A 88 -6.77 -30.46 8.91
CA ASN A 88 -6.58 -30.78 10.33
C ASN A 88 -6.90 -29.58 11.21
N GLU A 89 -7.52 -29.78 12.37
CA GLU A 89 -7.86 -28.68 13.28
C GLU A 89 -6.62 -28.18 14.06
N VAL A 90 -6.52 -26.86 14.22
CA VAL A 90 -5.39 -26.20 14.87
C VAL A 90 -5.88 -25.05 15.75
N LYS A 91 -5.56 -25.12 17.05
CA LYS A 91 -5.73 -23.99 17.98
C LYS A 91 -4.62 -22.96 17.76
N LEU A 92 -5.00 -21.69 17.61
CA LEU A 92 -4.09 -20.58 17.36
C LEU A 92 -4.38 -19.43 18.32
N LEU A 93 -3.34 -18.77 18.83
CA LEU A 93 -3.49 -17.43 19.39
C LEU A 93 -3.61 -16.43 18.24
N ALA A 94 -4.58 -15.54 18.28
CA ALA A 94 -4.66 -14.39 17.38
C ALA A 94 -4.15 -13.13 18.09
N ASN A 95 -3.60 -12.15 17.36
CA ASN A 95 -3.07 -10.91 17.97
C ASN A 95 -4.18 -9.91 18.40
N PHE A 96 -5.23 -10.40 19.03
CA PHE A 96 -6.35 -9.63 19.53
C PHE A 96 -6.60 -9.91 21.00
N VAL A 97 -7.12 -8.91 21.70
CA VAL A 97 -7.71 -9.01 23.04
C VAL A 97 -9.22 -8.81 22.91
N GLU A 98 -10.02 -9.46 23.74
CA GLU A 98 -11.47 -9.21 23.81
C GLU A 98 -11.75 -8.02 24.73
N ILE A 99 -12.68 -7.14 24.34
CA ILE A 99 -13.15 -6.03 25.18
C ILE A 99 -14.67 -6.10 25.34
N LYS A 100 -15.16 -5.82 26.54
CA LYS A 100 -16.57 -6.01 26.94
C LYS A 100 -17.15 -4.68 27.40
N PRO A 101 -17.67 -3.84 26.49
CA PRO A 101 -18.23 -2.55 26.85
C PRO A 101 -19.54 -2.69 27.63
N GLU A 102 -19.82 -1.73 28.49
CA GLU A 102 -21.05 -1.71 29.29
C GLU A 102 -22.30 -1.56 28.40
N ASN A 103 -23.22 -2.52 28.51
CA ASN A 103 -24.38 -2.69 27.62
C ASN A 103 -25.41 -1.56 27.71
N ASP A 104 -25.47 -0.89 28.86
CA ASP A 104 -26.35 0.25 29.15
C ASP A 104 -25.85 1.59 28.59
N LYS A 105 -24.64 1.64 28.02
CA LYS A 105 -24.05 2.89 27.53
C LYS A 105 -24.49 3.24 26.11
N SER A 106 -24.57 4.54 25.86
CA SER A 106 -24.81 5.14 24.55
C SER A 106 -23.72 6.16 24.25
N LEU A 107 -23.18 6.17 23.03
CA LEU A 107 -22.10 7.09 22.65
C LEU A 107 -22.69 8.31 21.91
N TYR A 108 -22.64 9.45 22.58
CA TYR A 108 -23.01 10.76 22.03
C TYR A 108 -21.81 11.36 21.28
N TRP A 109 -22.05 11.93 20.09
CA TRP A 109 -21.00 12.49 19.24
C TRP A 109 -21.16 14.00 19.09
N TYR A 110 -20.04 14.72 19.14
CA TYR A 110 -19.98 16.17 18.98
C TYR A 110 -18.76 16.58 18.14
N ASN A 111 -18.91 17.60 17.31
CA ASN A 111 -17.83 18.24 16.58
C ASN A 111 -17.51 19.59 17.24
N LEU A 112 -16.25 19.78 17.61
CA LEU A 112 -15.71 21.06 18.07
C LEU A 112 -15.51 22.01 16.89
N LYS A 113 -16.14 23.17 16.99
CA LYS A 113 -15.98 24.31 16.09
C LYS A 113 -15.30 25.44 16.87
N ILE A 114 -14.31 26.06 16.26
CA ILE A 114 -13.55 27.18 16.87
C ILE A 114 -13.57 28.34 15.89
N THR A 115 -14.12 29.46 16.35
CA THR A 115 -14.11 30.75 15.64
C THR A 115 -13.07 31.65 16.29
N ARG A 116 -12.34 32.45 15.49
CA ARG A 116 -11.36 33.42 15.99
C ARG A 116 -11.99 34.81 15.99
N ASN A 117 -11.84 35.56 17.08
CA ASN A 117 -12.51 36.85 17.27
C ASN A 117 -11.72 38.03 16.63
N VAL A 118 -10.72 37.71 15.80
CA VAL A 118 -9.82 38.69 15.17
C VAL A 118 -10.32 39.05 13.76
N SER A 119 -10.50 40.34 13.50
CA SER A 119 -11.21 40.89 12.34
C SER A 119 -10.62 40.62 10.94
N LYS A 120 -9.46 39.94 10.82
CA LYS A 120 -8.78 39.67 9.54
C LYS A 120 -8.08 38.30 9.46
N GLU A 121 -8.83 37.20 9.42
CA GLU A 121 -8.50 36.01 8.60
C GLU A 121 -9.64 34.97 8.57
N LYS A 122 -10.01 34.43 7.40
CA LYS A 122 -11.01 33.36 7.27
C LYS A 122 -10.37 31.97 7.31
N GLY A 123 -10.71 31.16 8.32
CA GLY A 123 -10.48 29.72 8.33
C GLY A 123 -10.22 29.11 9.71
N LEU A 124 -10.72 27.88 9.93
CA LEU A 124 -10.46 27.14 11.17
C LEU A 124 -8.94 26.89 11.36
N PRO A 125 -8.45 26.84 12.62
CA PRO A 125 -7.09 26.41 12.91
C PRO A 125 -6.83 25.01 12.33
N SER A 126 -5.84 24.87 11.43
CA SER A 126 -5.52 23.55 10.85
C SER A 126 -5.19 22.53 11.94
N GLY A 127 -5.47 21.24 11.72
CA GLY A 127 -5.52 20.20 12.76
C GLY A 127 -4.28 19.99 13.67
N LYS A 128 -3.15 20.63 13.38
CA LYS A 128 -1.99 20.72 14.31
C LYS A 128 -2.12 21.82 15.37
N LYS A 129 -2.85 22.90 15.07
CA LYS A 129 -3.27 23.91 16.06
C LYS A 129 -4.35 23.34 16.96
N MET A 130 -5.31 22.58 16.41
CA MET A 130 -6.37 21.94 17.18
C MET A 130 -5.84 21.04 18.31
N SER A 131 -4.80 20.24 18.05
CA SER A 131 -4.15 19.41 19.08
C SER A 131 -3.43 20.20 20.19
N TYR A 132 -3.28 21.52 20.06
CA TYR A 132 -2.81 22.41 21.13
C TYR A 132 -3.98 23.14 21.82
N LEU A 133 -5.03 23.51 21.06
CA LEU A 133 -6.21 24.20 21.60
C LEU A 133 -7.11 23.27 22.42
N ILE A 134 -7.30 22.01 22.00
CA ILE A 134 -8.25 21.09 22.66
C ILE A 134 -7.95 20.86 24.15
N PRO A 135 -6.69 20.67 24.59
CA PRO A 135 -6.38 20.64 26.02
C PRO A 135 -6.73 21.94 26.79
N LEU A 136 -6.70 23.11 26.16
CA LEU A 136 -7.13 24.38 26.77
C LEU A 136 -8.66 24.45 26.86
N ILE A 137 -9.36 24.01 25.81
CA ILE A 137 -10.84 23.87 25.75
C ILE A 137 -11.33 22.96 26.88
N LEU A 138 -10.72 21.78 27.01
CA LEU A 138 -11.03 20.81 28.06
C LEU A 138 -10.75 21.36 29.47
N ARG A 139 -9.75 22.23 29.65
CA ARG A 139 -9.44 22.86 30.95
C ARG A 139 -10.36 24.04 31.28
N ARG A 140 -10.85 24.79 30.28
CA ARG A 140 -11.64 26.02 30.46
C ARG A 140 -13.11 25.78 30.80
N ASN A 141 -13.75 24.78 30.20
CA ASN A 141 -15.15 24.45 30.47
C ASN A 141 -15.25 23.32 31.50
N MET A 142 -16.00 23.54 32.59
CA MET A 142 -16.08 22.60 33.72
C MET A 142 -16.70 21.25 33.34
N VAL A 143 -17.72 21.22 32.48
CA VAL A 143 -18.37 19.98 32.04
C VAL A 143 -17.42 19.14 31.19
N LEU A 144 -16.70 19.77 30.26
CA LEU A 144 -15.66 19.11 29.46
C LEU A 144 -14.49 18.62 30.32
N ARG A 145 -14.11 19.41 31.33
CA ARG A 145 -13.04 19.07 32.27
C ARG A 145 -13.41 17.84 33.09
N GLN A 146 -14.56 17.87 33.75
CA GLN A 146 -15.06 16.80 34.58
C GLN A 146 -15.20 15.51 33.76
N GLY A 147 -15.83 15.56 32.58
CA GLY A 147 -15.97 14.37 31.73
C GLY A 147 -14.64 13.78 31.24
N TYR A 148 -13.59 14.59 31.10
CA TYR A 148 -12.25 14.13 30.75
C TYR A 148 -11.52 13.51 31.96
N GLU A 149 -11.67 14.11 33.15
CA GLU A 149 -11.05 13.66 34.39
C GLU A 149 -11.73 12.39 34.95
N ASP A 150 -13.06 12.27 34.85
CA ASP A 150 -13.84 11.10 35.25
C ASP A 150 -13.86 9.97 34.21
N GLY A 151 -13.52 10.27 32.95
CA GLY A 151 -13.41 9.30 31.87
C GLY A 151 -14.71 9.02 31.09
N THR A 152 -15.79 9.77 31.32
CA THR A 152 -17.01 9.72 30.52
C THR A 152 -16.88 10.39 29.14
N LEU A 153 -15.81 11.14 28.90
CA LEU A 153 -15.55 11.89 27.66
C LEU A 153 -14.18 11.54 27.07
N VAL A 154 -14.14 11.36 25.74
CA VAL A 154 -12.91 11.21 24.96
C VAL A 154 -12.90 12.12 23.74
N THR A 155 -11.71 12.46 23.27
CA THR A 155 -11.53 13.22 22.02
C THR A 155 -10.45 12.62 21.12
N ASP A 156 -10.59 12.83 19.81
CA ASP A 156 -9.57 12.50 18.82
C ASP A 156 -8.37 13.49 18.82
N PHE A 157 -8.48 14.59 19.57
CA PHE A 157 -7.55 15.73 19.61
C PHE A 157 -7.37 16.45 18.26
N LYS A 158 -8.43 16.49 17.42
CA LYS A 158 -8.51 17.38 16.25
C LYS A 158 -9.84 18.11 16.13
N ALA A 159 -10.97 17.39 16.28
CA ALA A 159 -12.30 17.96 16.07
C ALA A 159 -13.42 17.16 16.74
N THR A 160 -13.25 15.86 17.00
CA THR A 160 -14.35 15.04 17.53
C THR A 160 -14.24 14.89 19.06
N ILE A 161 -15.37 15.10 19.74
CA ILE A 161 -15.64 14.66 21.11
C ILE A 161 -16.66 13.51 21.04
N ILE A 162 -16.48 12.50 21.89
CA ILE A 162 -17.45 11.44 22.15
C ILE A 162 -17.63 11.35 23.66
N SER A 163 -18.87 11.22 24.13
CA SER A 163 -19.15 11.00 25.55
C SER A 163 -20.17 9.87 25.76
N THR A 164 -20.11 9.22 26.92
CA THR A 164 -21.13 8.28 27.41
C THR A 164 -22.32 8.96 28.08
N VAL A 165 -22.25 10.28 28.32
CA VAL A 165 -23.35 11.13 28.80
C VAL A 165 -23.73 12.17 27.74
N LYS A 166 -24.96 12.69 27.84
CA LYS A 166 -25.36 13.86 27.05
C LYS A 166 -24.61 15.08 27.60
N LEU A 167 -24.05 15.90 26.71
CA LEU A 167 -23.38 17.14 27.05
C LEU A 167 -24.32 18.30 26.71
N GLU A 168 -24.54 19.18 27.68
CA GLU A 168 -25.32 20.41 27.51
C GLU A 168 -24.39 21.56 27.89
N ILE A 169 -23.90 22.25 26.85
CA ILE A 169 -22.80 23.22 26.92
C ILE A 169 -23.10 24.33 25.92
N ASP A 170 -23.25 25.56 26.41
CA ASP A 170 -23.35 26.77 25.58
C ASP A 170 -21.99 27.18 24.99
N ASP A 171 -22.00 28.02 23.96
CA ASP A 171 -20.80 28.58 23.33
C ASP A 171 -19.96 29.38 24.35
N PHE A 172 -18.65 29.12 24.40
CA PHE A 172 -17.75 29.74 25.38
C PHE A 172 -16.40 30.20 24.80
N GLU A 173 -15.77 31.16 25.46
CA GLU A 173 -14.51 31.77 25.01
C GLU A 173 -13.29 31.09 25.65
N ILE A 174 -12.25 30.88 24.84
CA ILE A 174 -10.89 30.52 25.28
C ILE A 174 -9.89 31.62 24.93
N GLU A 175 -8.90 31.82 25.79
CA GLU A 175 -7.71 32.62 25.51
C GLU A 175 -6.56 31.72 25.04
N ILE A 176 -5.72 32.22 24.14
CA ILE A 176 -4.54 31.50 23.64
C ILE A 176 -3.27 32.11 24.26
N PRO A 177 -2.54 31.38 25.14
CA PRO A 177 -1.34 31.90 25.81
C PRO A 177 -0.25 32.35 24.84
N ARG A 178 0.22 33.58 25.03
CA ARG A 178 1.28 34.24 24.25
C ARG A 178 2.43 34.68 25.18
N PRO A 179 3.62 35.02 24.65
CA PRO A 179 4.68 35.64 25.45
C PRO A 179 4.24 37.04 25.91
N ALA A 180 4.77 37.52 27.05
CA ALA A 180 4.48 38.87 27.54
C ALA A 180 4.73 39.95 26.47
N GLY A 181 3.85 40.96 26.42
CA GLY A 181 3.94 42.05 25.44
C GLY A 181 3.41 41.73 24.03
N PHE A 182 2.53 40.74 23.89
CA PHE A 182 1.81 40.45 22.65
C PHE A 182 0.30 40.38 22.90
N ASP A 183 -0.51 41.07 22.08
CA ASP A 183 -1.98 41.09 22.20
C ASP A 183 -2.56 39.68 22.40
N GLN A 184 -3.51 39.53 23.32
CA GLN A 184 -4.18 38.26 23.56
C GLN A 184 -5.05 37.85 22.35
N GLU A 185 -5.18 36.54 22.10
CA GLU A 185 -6.02 36.01 21.01
C GLU A 185 -7.14 35.16 21.62
N THR A 186 -8.37 35.69 21.60
CA THR A 186 -9.58 34.97 22.02
C THR A 186 -10.22 34.20 20.87
N CYS A 187 -10.89 33.10 21.21
CA CYS A 187 -11.66 32.27 20.30
C CYS A 187 -12.94 31.77 20.96
N THR A 188 -14.09 31.97 20.32
CA THR A 188 -15.34 31.29 20.69
C THR A 188 -15.30 29.82 20.26
N VAL A 189 -15.79 28.93 21.12
CA VAL A 189 -15.82 27.47 20.94
C VAL A 189 -17.25 26.97 21.07
N SER A 190 -17.69 26.14 20.12
CA SER A 190 -19.01 25.50 20.14
C SER A 190 -18.96 24.00 19.84
N LEU A 191 -19.97 23.27 20.33
CA LEU A 191 -20.13 21.83 20.14
C LEU A 191 -21.35 21.55 19.26
N GLU A 192 -21.13 21.18 18.00
CA GLU A 192 -22.19 20.84 17.06
C GLU A 192 -22.41 19.31 17.03
N THR A 193 -23.62 18.81 17.25
CA THR A 193 -23.93 17.40 16.98
C THR A 193 -23.80 17.12 15.47
N PRO A 194 -23.31 15.95 15.03
CA PRO A 194 -23.30 15.59 13.61
C PRO A 194 -24.73 15.60 13.03
N ASN A 195 -25.00 16.51 12.10
CA ASN A 195 -26.23 16.45 11.31
C ASN A 195 -26.18 15.22 10.38
N LYS A 196 -27.24 14.41 10.38
CA LYS A 196 -27.50 13.47 9.30
C LYS A 196 -27.61 14.28 8.00
N LYS A 197 -27.13 13.73 6.88
CA LYS A 197 -27.13 14.42 5.56
C LYS A 197 -28.52 14.89 5.09
N ASP A 198 -29.56 14.39 5.73
CA ASP A 198 -30.97 14.58 5.41
C ASP A 198 -31.66 15.54 6.42
N GLY A 199 -30.88 16.32 7.18
CA GLY A 199 -31.35 17.45 8.01
C GLY A 199 -31.65 17.13 9.49
N GLY A 200 -31.73 15.85 9.86
CA GLY A 200 -32.00 15.44 11.25
C GLY A 200 -30.75 15.36 12.15
N VAL A 201 -30.94 15.48 13.46
CA VAL A 201 -29.91 15.25 14.48
C VAL A 201 -29.44 13.78 14.46
N SER A 202 -28.15 13.53 14.75
CA SER A 202 -27.68 12.16 15.02
C SER A 202 -28.18 11.67 16.38
N GLU A 203 -28.93 10.57 16.38
CA GLU A 203 -29.14 9.74 17.57
C GLU A 203 -27.80 9.22 18.12
N PRO A 204 -27.72 8.91 19.42
CA PRO A 204 -26.53 8.34 20.03
C PRO A 204 -26.35 6.86 19.65
N LEU A 205 -25.12 6.36 19.68
CA LEU A 205 -24.81 4.97 19.34
C LEU A 205 -24.97 4.07 20.57
N GLU A 206 -26.14 3.44 20.72
CA GLU A 206 -26.44 2.46 21.78
C GLU A 206 -25.56 1.20 21.69
N VAL A 207 -24.81 0.90 22.75
CA VAL A 207 -23.94 -0.30 22.82
C VAL A 207 -24.76 -1.59 22.79
N SER A 208 -25.98 -1.57 23.35
CA SER A 208 -26.93 -2.71 23.31
C SER A 208 -27.26 -3.17 21.89
N LYS A 209 -27.62 -2.25 20.98
CA LYS A 209 -27.90 -2.54 19.55
C LYS A 209 -26.70 -3.17 18.85
N LEU A 210 -25.49 -2.73 19.16
CA LEU A 210 -24.25 -3.36 18.67
C LEU A 210 -24.07 -4.78 19.24
N LEU A 211 -24.21 -4.97 20.55
CA LEU A 211 -24.03 -6.29 21.17
C LEU A 211 -25.09 -7.29 20.70
N GLN A 212 -26.30 -6.83 20.36
CA GLN A 212 -27.31 -7.63 19.66
C GLN A 212 -26.87 -7.99 18.23
N TYR A 213 -26.38 -7.03 17.42
CA TYR A 213 -25.85 -7.28 16.07
C TYR A 213 -24.74 -8.35 16.07
N LEU A 214 -23.75 -8.23 16.96
CA LEU A 214 -22.61 -9.16 17.03
C LEU A 214 -23.00 -10.59 17.40
N ARG A 215 -24.12 -10.76 18.13
CA ARG A 215 -24.63 -12.07 18.58
C ARG A 215 -25.64 -12.69 17.61
N CYS A 216 -26.21 -11.92 16.69
CA CYS A 216 -27.29 -12.38 15.82
C CYS A 216 -26.75 -13.33 14.74
N THR A 217 -27.36 -14.51 14.60
CA THR A 217 -27.00 -15.50 13.59
C THR A 217 -27.65 -15.22 12.24
N ASP A 218 -28.84 -14.64 12.24
CA ASP A 218 -29.55 -14.20 11.03
C ASP A 218 -29.26 -12.72 10.77
N ARG A 219 -28.68 -12.42 9.60
CA ARG A 219 -28.34 -11.05 9.18
C ARG A 219 -29.57 -10.16 9.03
N ASP A 220 -30.69 -10.73 8.61
CA ASP A 220 -31.83 -9.93 8.18
C ASP A 220 -32.68 -9.52 9.40
N GLN A 221 -32.70 -10.36 10.46
CA GLN A 221 -33.14 -10.04 11.82
C GLN A 221 -32.16 -9.12 12.61
N ALA A 222 -30.88 -9.07 12.25
CA ALA A 222 -29.90 -8.27 12.99
C ALA A 222 -30.21 -6.76 12.93
N PRO A 223 -30.14 -6.02 14.06
CA PRO A 223 -30.49 -4.60 14.10
C PRO A 223 -29.59 -3.78 13.14
N ASN A 224 -30.18 -2.80 12.47
CA ASN A 224 -29.47 -1.95 11.53
C ASN A 224 -28.54 -0.98 12.27
N ILE A 225 -27.22 -1.13 12.12
CA ILE A 225 -26.21 -0.30 12.79
C ILE A 225 -25.23 0.32 11.80
N GLU A 226 -24.77 1.53 12.08
CA GLU A 226 -23.64 2.15 11.37
C GLU A 226 -22.32 1.59 11.91
N LYS A 227 -21.95 0.40 11.42
CA LYS A 227 -20.75 -0.36 11.82
C LYS A 227 -19.47 0.48 11.81
N SER A 228 -19.21 1.23 10.75
CA SER A 228 -18.04 2.11 10.67
C SER A 228 -18.04 3.24 11.70
N HIS A 229 -19.21 3.80 12.06
CA HIS A 229 -19.30 4.79 13.15
C HIS A 229 -18.99 4.17 14.52
N PHE A 230 -19.57 3.01 14.86
CA PHE A 230 -19.20 2.29 16.10
C PHE A 230 -17.70 1.98 16.12
N ALA A 231 -17.16 1.43 15.04
CA ALA A 231 -15.74 1.12 14.92
C ALA A 231 -14.87 2.39 15.07
N GLN A 232 -15.23 3.51 14.45
CA GLN A 232 -14.52 4.79 14.58
C GLN A 232 -14.57 5.31 16.02
N GLY A 233 -15.73 5.25 16.68
CA GLY A 233 -15.92 5.73 18.05
C GLY A 233 -15.04 5.00 19.05
N PHE A 234 -15.07 3.66 19.07
CA PHE A 234 -14.17 2.89 19.92
C PHE A 234 -12.68 3.03 19.52
N ASN A 235 -12.38 3.28 18.25
CA ASN A 235 -11.00 3.59 17.81
C ASN A 235 -10.53 5.00 18.23
N ILE A 236 -11.43 5.95 18.48
CA ILE A 236 -11.12 7.24 19.12
C ILE A 236 -10.86 7.00 20.60
N TRP A 237 -11.76 6.29 21.29
CA TRP A 237 -11.68 5.97 22.71
C TRP A 237 -10.38 5.23 23.07
N LEU A 238 -10.08 4.13 22.37
CA LEU A 238 -8.86 3.33 22.55
C LEU A 238 -7.57 4.14 22.31
N ARG A 239 -7.62 5.17 21.46
CA ARG A 239 -6.46 6.03 21.17
C ARG A 239 -6.45 7.31 21.99
N HIS A 240 -7.38 7.47 22.92
CA HIS A 240 -7.42 8.63 23.80
C HIS A 240 -6.27 8.55 24.82
N PHE A 241 -6.09 7.41 25.50
CA PHE A 241 -4.99 7.16 26.44
C PHE A 241 -3.59 7.46 25.85
N SER A 242 -3.25 6.89 24.69
CA SER A 242 -1.92 7.13 24.09
C SER A 242 -1.66 8.60 23.69
N LYS A 243 -2.70 9.44 23.66
CA LYS A 243 -2.62 10.89 23.39
C LYS A 243 -2.87 11.76 24.62
N SER A 244 -3.37 11.20 25.74
CA SER A 244 -3.94 12.00 26.82
C SER A 244 -2.88 12.83 27.53
N TYR A 245 -3.27 14.04 27.87
CA TYR A 245 -2.48 15.00 28.62
C TYR A 245 -2.73 14.81 30.11
N GLN A 246 -1.68 14.93 30.92
CA GLN A 246 -1.84 15.11 32.36
C GLN A 246 -1.95 16.61 32.62
N PHE A 247 -2.98 17.00 33.36
CA PHE A 247 -3.07 18.32 33.94
C PHE A 247 -2.34 18.28 35.29
N ASP A 248 -1.26 19.05 35.39
CA ASP A 248 -0.52 19.21 36.63
C ASP A 248 -1.38 19.99 37.65
N SER A 249 -1.45 19.49 38.89
CA SER A 249 -2.42 19.96 39.90
C SER A 249 -2.09 21.32 40.52
N GLY A 250 -0.95 21.92 40.16
CA GLY A 250 -0.50 23.21 40.70
C GLY A 250 0.02 24.23 39.69
N THR A 251 0.06 23.96 38.38
CA THR A 251 0.61 24.91 37.40
C THR A 251 -0.31 25.22 36.21
N ASP A 252 -0.27 26.49 35.79
CA ASP A 252 -0.92 27.00 34.59
C ASP A 252 -0.05 26.78 33.33
N SER A 253 0.78 25.74 33.37
CA SER A 253 1.77 25.42 32.34
C SER A 253 1.14 24.73 31.13
N ARG A 254 1.86 24.69 30.01
CA ARG A 254 1.37 24.06 28.77
C ARG A 254 1.09 22.58 28.99
N PRO A 255 -0.06 22.05 28.54
CA PRO A 255 -0.39 20.64 28.72
C PRO A 255 0.69 19.71 28.13
N VAL A 256 1.28 18.88 28.99
CA VAL A 256 2.28 17.87 28.64
C VAL A 256 1.58 16.56 28.30
N VAL A 257 2.06 15.86 27.27
CA VAL A 257 1.51 14.55 26.86
C VAL A 257 1.85 13.51 27.93
N GLY A 258 0.93 13.29 28.87
CA GLY A 258 1.14 12.50 30.08
C GLY A 258 1.40 11.01 29.82
N SER A 259 1.05 10.51 28.63
CA SER A 259 1.38 9.14 28.21
C SER A 259 2.87 8.93 27.91
N GLY A 260 3.66 9.99 27.70
CA GLY A 260 5.06 9.89 27.27
C GLY A 260 5.24 9.33 25.85
N GLN A 261 4.20 9.40 25.01
CA GLN A 261 4.15 8.75 23.69
C GLN A 261 3.91 9.72 22.53
N VAL A 262 4.15 9.24 21.31
CA VAL A 262 3.74 9.88 20.06
C VAL A 262 2.89 8.93 19.23
N VAL A 263 1.71 9.41 18.82
CA VAL A 263 0.77 8.66 17.98
C VAL A 263 0.89 9.05 16.51
N VAL A 264 1.26 8.10 15.65
CA VAL A 264 1.37 8.28 14.19
C VAL A 264 0.29 7.45 13.50
N GLY A 265 -0.87 8.06 13.27
CA GLY A 265 -2.05 7.37 12.72
C GLY A 265 -2.65 6.41 13.74
N SER A 266 -2.61 5.11 13.43
CA SER A 266 -3.14 4.03 14.28
C SER A 266 -2.07 3.36 15.16
N LYS A 267 -0.98 4.08 15.47
CA LYS A 267 0.23 3.51 16.10
C LYS A 267 0.77 4.42 17.19
N ALA A 268 0.92 3.92 18.40
CA ALA A 268 1.57 4.61 19.52
C ALA A 268 3.06 4.22 19.60
N TYR A 269 3.93 5.18 19.91
CA TYR A 269 5.37 4.98 20.09
C TYR A 269 5.82 5.61 21.42
N PRO A 270 6.40 4.85 22.36
CA PRO A 270 6.96 5.39 23.59
C PRO A 270 8.18 6.27 23.27
N MET A 271 8.23 7.48 23.83
CA MET A 271 9.28 8.45 23.53
C MET A 271 10.39 8.53 24.57
N ASP A 272 10.07 8.30 25.84
CA ASP A 272 11.05 8.32 26.93
C ASP A 272 10.82 7.16 27.90
N VAL A 273 11.31 5.98 27.52
CA VAL A 273 11.30 4.78 28.37
C VAL A 273 12.65 4.07 28.28
N LYS A 274 13.65 4.61 28.97
CA LYS A 274 14.86 3.85 29.35
C LYS A 274 14.68 3.07 30.67
N SER A 275 13.60 3.32 31.43
CA SER A 275 13.53 3.01 32.87
C SER A 275 12.26 2.30 33.36
N LYS A 276 11.29 1.95 32.49
CA LYS A 276 10.04 1.26 32.91
C LYS A 276 9.65 0.01 32.11
N LEU A 277 10.15 -0.17 30.88
CA LEU A 277 9.90 -1.36 30.06
C LEU A 277 11.21 -2.14 29.89
N GLY A 278 11.24 -3.41 30.28
CA GLY A 278 12.45 -4.25 30.38
C GLY A 278 13.06 -4.73 29.05
N HIS A 279 12.80 -4.03 27.94
CA HIS A 279 13.13 -4.47 26.59
C HIS A 279 13.70 -3.32 25.75
N HIS A 280 14.62 -3.65 24.82
CA HIS A 280 15.16 -2.65 23.89
C HIS A 280 14.09 -2.16 22.90
N ILE A 281 13.45 -1.03 23.24
CA ILE A 281 12.43 -0.37 22.41
C ILE A 281 13.00 0.59 21.36
N THR A 282 14.30 0.90 21.36
CA THR A 282 14.93 1.78 20.36
C THR A 282 16.25 1.24 19.83
N THR A 283 16.65 1.70 18.64
CA THR A 283 17.99 1.47 18.06
C THR A 283 18.41 2.67 17.19
N ASP A 284 19.68 3.06 17.25
CA ASP A 284 20.24 4.03 16.30
C ASP A 284 20.48 3.35 14.94
N VAL A 285 20.06 3.98 13.85
CA VAL A 285 20.30 3.46 12.48
C VAL A 285 21.28 4.33 11.68
N GLY A 286 21.83 5.37 12.30
CA GLY A 286 22.84 6.27 11.75
C GLY A 286 22.27 7.54 11.10
N SER A 287 23.14 8.54 10.96
CA SER A 287 22.86 9.84 10.33
C SER A 287 21.74 10.66 11.00
N GLY A 288 21.66 10.61 12.33
CA GLY A 288 20.66 11.35 13.12
C GLY A 288 19.26 10.72 13.12
N VAL A 289 19.14 9.44 12.72
CA VAL A 289 17.88 8.70 12.66
C VAL A 289 17.90 7.55 13.66
N THR A 290 16.86 7.45 14.48
CA THR A 290 16.60 6.33 15.40
C THR A 290 15.35 5.57 14.95
N THR A 291 15.32 4.25 15.16
CA THR A 291 14.10 3.44 15.02
C THR A 291 13.52 3.18 16.40
N ILE A 292 12.22 3.44 16.55
CA ILE A 292 11.46 3.19 17.77
C ILE A 292 10.47 2.04 17.49
N ARG A 293 10.41 1.06 18.41
CA ARG A 293 9.33 0.07 18.48
C ARG A 293 8.11 0.71 19.14
N GLY A 294 6.97 0.57 18.49
CA GLY A 294 5.68 1.01 18.99
C GLY A 294 4.62 -0.03 18.65
N TYR A 295 3.36 0.28 18.95
CA TYR A 295 2.26 -0.67 18.85
C TYR A 295 1.13 -0.09 18.01
N PHE A 296 0.74 -0.84 16.99
CA PHE A 296 -0.51 -0.60 16.26
C PHE A 296 -1.68 -1.06 17.13
N SER A 297 -2.76 -0.27 17.17
CA SER A 297 -4.01 -0.67 17.79
C SER A 297 -5.22 -0.32 16.92
N SER A 298 -6.17 -1.25 16.80
CA SER A 298 -7.50 -0.96 16.23
C SER A 298 -8.60 -1.85 16.79
N VAL A 299 -9.74 -1.24 17.14
CA VAL A 299 -10.97 -1.97 17.49
C VAL A 299 -11.58 -2.59 16.24
N ARG A 300 -12.12 -3.81 16.38
CA ARG A 300 -12.70 -4.66 15.34
C ARG A 300 -13.97 -5.34 15.84
N LEU A 301 -15.01 -5.34 14.99
CA LEU A 301 -16.20 -6.17 15.17
C LEU A 301 -15.92 -7.57 14.61
N ALA A 302 -16.22 -8.62 15.38
CA ALA A 302 -16.09 -10.01 14.96
C ALA A 302 -17.30 -10.83 15.45
N GLU A 303 -17.44 -12.08 14.98
CA GLU A 303 -18.39 -13.06 15.50
C GLU A 303 -18.46 -13.01 17.05
N LYS A 304 -19.63 -12.65 17.57
CA LYS A 304 -20.00 -12.57 19.00
C LYS A 304 -19.14 -11.65 19.88
N ARG A 305 -18.14 -10.95 19.34
CA ARG A 305 -17.08 -10.28 20.12
C ARG A 305 -16.67 -8.91 19.57
N LEU A 306 -16.38 -7.99 20.49
CA LEU A 306 -15.64 -6.76 20.20
C LEU A 306 -14.17 -6.99 20.55
N LEU A 307 -13.27 -6.77 19.59
CA LEU A 307 -11.86 -7.15 19.69
C LEU A 307 -10.93 -5.96 19.47
N VAL A 308 -9.80 -5.92 20.18
CA VAL A 308 -8.70 -4.97 19.92
C VAL A 308 -7.55 -5.70 19.26
N ASN A 309 -7.29 -5.42 17.98
CA ASN A 309 -6.09 -5.91 17.29
C ASN A 309 -4.87 -5.11 17.77
N ILE A 310 -3.86 -5.78 18.34
CA ILE A 310 -2.61 -5.17 18.81
C ILE A 310 -1.44 -5.81 18.05
N ASN A 311 -0.57 -5.02 17.42
CA ASN A 311 0.58 -5.56 16.70
C ASN A 311 1.83 -4.70 16.86
N VAL A 312 2.98 -5.34 17.01
CA VAL A 312 4.28 -4.66 17.03
C VAL A 312 4.49 -3.90 15.71
N SER A 313 4.94 -2.66 15.84
CA SER A 313 5.25 -1.74 14.75
C SER A 313 6.61 -1.11 14.98
N HIS A 314 7.25 -0.67 13.91
CA HIS A 314 8.51 0.06 13.96
C HIS A 314 8.36 1.34 13.14
N GLY A 315 9.01 2.41 13.59
CA GLY A 315 8.97 3.73 12.95
C GLY A 315 10.33 4.41 13.06
N ALA A 316 10.75 5.09 11.99
CA ALA A 316 11.94 5.91 12.00
C ALA A 316 11.59 7.32 12.51
N PHE A 317 12.43 7.87 13.37
CA PHE A 317 12.31 9.18 14.00
C PHE A 317 13.64 9.92 13.93
N TYR A 318 13.61 11.26 13.93
CA TYR A 318 14.82 12.04 14.18
C TYR A 318 15.29 11.78 15.62
N LYS A 319 16.58 11.48 15.78
CA LYS A 319 17.21 11.33 17.08
C LYS A 319 17.21 12.69 17.80
N PRO A 320 16.74 12.79 19.06
CA PRO A 320 16.76 14.05 19.79
C PRO A 320 18.19 14.46 20.20
N GLY A 321 18.40 15.75 20.45
CA GLY A 321 19.68 16.31 20.93
C GLY A 321 20.18 17.52 20.12
N LYS A 322 21.26 18.15 20.59
CA LYS A 322 21.89 19.32 19.94
C LYS A 322 22.24 18.98 18.48
N PHE A 323 21.77 19.79 17.54
CA PHE A 323 21.76 19.50 16.11
C PHE A 323 23.16 19.21 15.55
N THR A 324 24.19 19.92 16.04
CA THR A 324 25.61 19.71 15.70
C THR A 324 26.14 18.31 16.01
N SER A 325 25.57 17.60 16.99
CA SER A 325 25.93 16.20 17.32
C SER A 325 25.27 15.16 16.40
N LEU A 326 24.22 15.57 15.67
CA LEU A 326 23.46 14.73 14.75
C LEU A 326 23.95 14.86 13.29
N LEU A 327 24.86 15.80 13.03
CA LEU A 327 25.47 16.01 11.73
C LEU A 327 26.58 14.98 11.46
N PRO A 328 26.57 14.28 10.31
CA PRO A 328 27.69 13.44 9.90
C PRO A 328 28.94 14.28 9.65
N LYS A 329 30.12 13.74 9.97
CA LYS A 329 31.43 14.38 9.75
C LYS A 329 32.30 13.49 8.85
N PRO A 330 33.11 14.05 7.92
CA PRO A 330 33.12 15.45 7.49
C PRO A 330 31.87 15.84 6.68
N LEU A 331 31.61 17.15 6.57
CA LEU A 331 30.47 17.70 5.82
C LEU A 331 30.90 18.10 4.41
N SER A 332 30.44 17.38 3.39
CA SER A 332 30.69 17.68 1.96
C SER A 332 29.45 18.25 1.26
N GLY A 333 29.63 18.91 0.11
CA GLY A 333 28.54 19.55 -0.65
C GLY A 333 27.31 18.64 -0.94
N PRO A 334 27.50 17.43 -1.49
CA PRO A 334 26.39 16.48 -1.72
C PRO A 334 25.69 16.06 -0.42
N LEU A 335 26.44 15.96 0.68
CA LEU A 335 25.92 15.59 1.99
C LEU A 335 25.11 16.73 2.63
N LEU A 336 25.55 17.99 2.48
CA LEU A 336 24.80 19.18 2.89
C LEU A 336 23.46 19.28 2.14
N GLN A 337 23.44 18.98 0.83
CA GLN A 337 22.18 18.92 0.07
C GLN A 337 21.25 17.78 0.51
N ALA A 338 21.80 16.62 0.92
CA ALA A 338 20.99 15.58 1.56
C ALA A 338 20.42 16.05 2.91
N LEU A 339 21.23 16.71 3.74
CA LEU A 339 20.84 17.25 5.06
C LEU A 339 19.79 18.37 4.96
N HIS A 340 19.87 19.25 3.96
CA HIS A 340 18.86 20.28 3.67
C HIS A 340 17.47 19.66 3.49
N ASN A 341 17.38 18.58 2.72
CA ASN A 341 16.13 17.86 2.51
C ASN A 341 15.73 17.02 3.74
N CYS A 342 16.72 16.50 4.48
CA CYS A 342 16.53 15.66 5.66
C CYS A 342 15.81 16.38 6.80
N TYR A 343 16.25 17.58 7.18
CA TYR A 343 15.76 18.30 8.37
C TYR A 343 14.72 19.38 8.09
N LYS A 344 14.30 19.56 6.83
CA LYS A 344 13.26 20.51 6.44
C LYS A 344 11.91 20.14 7.08
N GLY A 345 11.37 21.06 7.88
CA GLY A 345 10.12 20.88 8.62
C GLY A 345 10.26 20.19 9.97
N THR A 346 11.49 19.85 10.40
CA THR A 346 11.78 19.37 11.75
C THR A 346 11.69 20.54 12.74
N ARG A 347 11.09 20.30 13.91
CA ARG A 347 11.08 21.27 15.02
C ARG A 347 12.38 21.21 15.78
N VAL A 348 12.89 22.37 16.17
CA VAL A 348 14.00 22.51 17.12
C VAL A 348 13.55 23.39 18.26
N ASP A 349 14.04 23.12 19.46
CA ASP A 349 14.01 24.11 20.53
C ASP A 349 15.30 24.94 20.48
N LEU A 350 15.18 26.17 20.97
CA LEU A 350 16.27 27.12 21.14
C LEU A 350 16.51 27.29 22.65
N GLU A 351 16.81 26.18 23.33
CA GLU A 351 16.96 26.05 24.79
C GLU A 351 17.89 27.10 25.41
N ASP A 352 18.84 27.60 24.63
CA ASP A 352 19.80 28.61 25.04
C ASP A 352 19.18 30.03 25.17
N PHE A 353 17.94 30.24 24.69
CA PHE A 353 17.20 31.50 24.75
C PHE A 353 16.06 31.41 25.77
N VAL A 354 16.24 32.04 26.93
CA VAL A 354 15.18 32.17 27.93
C VAL A 354 14.02 33.01 27.39
N ARG A 355 12.79 32.61 27.70
CA ARG A 355 11.56 33.37 27.50
C ARG A 355 10.62 33.10 28.65
N THR A 356 10.03 34.14 29.20
CA THR A 356 9.03 34.06 30.26
C THR A 356 7.61 34.36 29.75
N ASP A 357 6.61 33.84 30.45
CA ASP A 357 5.24 34.36 30.37
C ASP A 357 5.04 35.53 31.36
N GLU A 358 3.83 36.08 31.39
CA GLU A 358 3.44 37.20 32.28
C GLU A 358 3.56 36.87 33.78
N HIS A 359 3.76 35.59 34.13
CA HIS A 359 3.96 35.09 35.48
C HIS A 359 5.42 34.68 35.75
N GLY A 360 6.36 35.07 34.88
CA GLY A 360 7.79 34.79 35.02
C GLY A 360 8.19 33.33 34.72
N ARG A 361 7.31 32.51 34.14
CA ARG A 361 7.55 31.06 33.96
C ARG A 361 8.19 30.78 32.60
N SER A 362 9.23 29.93 32.59
CA SER A 362 10.00 29.63 31.38
C SER A 362 9.17 28.92 30.29
N LEU A 363 9.23 29.43 29.06
CA LEU A 363 8.52 28.94 27.88
C LEU A 363 9.52 28.41 26.82
N PRO A 364 9.42 27.14 26.38
CA PRO A 364 10.32 26.61 25.35
C PRO A 364 10.15 27.35 24.02
N PHE A 365 11.26 27.77 23.41
CA PHE A 365 11.31 28.66 22.25
C PHE A 365 11.32 27.90 20.91
N ILE A 366 10.37 26.98 20.79
CA ILE A 366 10.28 26.04 19.67
C ILE A 366 10.13 26.76 18.32
N LYS A 367 10.99 26.39 17.37
CA LYS A 367 10.97 26.81 15.96
C LYS A 367 10.83 25.61 15.03
N VAL A 368 10.61 25.89 13.74
CA VAL A 368 10.63 24.90 12.66
C VAL A 368 11.78 25.25 11.72
N ILE A 369 12.61 24.26 11.39
CA ILE A 369 13.64 24.40 10.34
C ILE A 369 12.93 24.57 9.00
N ALA A 370 12.93 25.78 8.43
CA ALA A 370 12.46 26.02 7.08
C ALA A 370 13.43 25.42 6.05
N ARG A 371 14.72 25.37 6.40
CA ARG A 371 15.85 24.71 5.70
C ARG A 371 17.18 24.96 6.44
N LEU A 372 18.23 24.26 5.99
CA LEU A 372 19.59 24.80 6.09
C LEU A 372 19.72 26.05 5.21
N ALA A 373 20.37 27.09 5.71
CA ALA A 373 20.43 28.39 5.04
C ALA A 373 21.23 28.35 3.72
N ALA A 374 20.90 29.26 2.81
CA ALA A 374 21.57 29.51 1.53
C ALA A 374 21.39 31.00 1.12
N PRO A 375 22.27 31.56 0.27
CA PRO A 375 22.08 32.88 -0.34
C PRO A 375 20.79 32.99 -1.17
N GLY A 376 20.32 31.86 -1.73
CA GLY A 376 19.05 31.76 -2.45
C GLY A 376 17.78 31.83 -1.59
N ASP A 377 17.87 32.34 -0.36
CA ASP A 377 16.74 32.79 0.47
C ASP A 377 16.38 34.25 0.15
N GLY A 378 15.23 34.74 0.63
CA GLY A 378 14.62 35.99 0.17
C GLY A 378 13.97 35.92 -1.22
N VAL A 379 14.36 34.98 -2.09
CA VAL A 379 13.85 34.86 -3.47
C VAL A 379 12.60 33.96 -3.56
N PRO A 380 11.43 34.41 -4.07
CA PRO A 380 10.23 33.57 -4.25
C PRO A 380 10.42 32.41 -5.23
N LYS A 381 9.54 31.40 -5.15
CA LYS A 381 9.43 30.31 -6.14
C LYS A 381 8.04 30.19 -6.78
N THR A 382 7.03 30.86 -6.25
CA THR A 382 5.64 30.79 -6.73
C THR A 382 4.98 32.16 -6.78
N ASN A 383 3.95 32.33 -7.61
CA ASN A 383 3.23 33.61 -7.69
C ASN A 383 2.56 33.98 -6.36
N LYS A 384 1.99 33.01 -5.62
CA LYS A 384 1.42 33.23 -4.27
C LYS A 384 2.42 33.62 -3.19
N GLU A 385 3.73 33.48 -3.43
CA GLU A 385 4.73 34.06 -2.53
C GLU A 385 4.93 35.55 -2.85
N ARG A 386 4.81 35.98 -4.12
CA ARG A 386 5.14 37.33 -4.60
C ARG A 386 4.35 38.46 -3.93
N ASP A 387 3.23 38.13 -3.29
CA ASP A 387 2.33 39.07 -2.64
C ASP A 387 2.72 39.36 -1.16
N GLU A 388 3.72 38.65 -0.59
CA GLU A 388 4.35 39.05 0.68
C GLU A 388 5.43 40.13 0.44
N PRO A 389 5.61 41.11 1.35
CA PRO A 389 6.65 42.13 1.20
C PRO A 389 8.07 41.53 1.27
N TYR A 390 8.93 41.94 0.34
CA TYR A 390 10.29 41.40 0.18
C TYR A 390 11.38 42.28 0.77
N PRO A 391 12.45 41.71 1.35
CA PRO A 391 13.68 42.44 1.57
C PRO A 391 14.37 42.69 0.23
N GLU A 392 14.50 43.96 -0.17
CA GLU A 392 15.30 44.37 -1.32
C GLU A 392 16.77 43.92 -1.18
N LYS A 393 17.28 44.03 0.05
CA LYS A 393 18.66 43.72 0.46
C LYS A 393 18.76 42.22 0.79
N ARG A 394 18.88 41.40 -0.26
CA ARG A 394 18.88 39.92 -0.16
C ARG A 394 20.13 39.35 0.55
N PRO A 395 20.04 38.19 1.21
CA PRO A 395 21.20 37.46 1.74
C PRO A 395 22.31 37.25 0.71
N ARG A 396 23.56 37.25 1.17
CA ARG A 396 24.76 37.11 0.33
C ARG A 396 25.74 36.11 0.93
N ARG A 397 26.75 35.74 0.17
CA ARG A 397 27.91 34.97 0.64
C ARG A 397 29.18 35.79 0.43
N VAL A 398 30.11 35.69 1.37
CA VAL A 398 31.48 36.22 1.21
C VAL A 398 32.28 35.29 0.31
N ASP A 399 32.57 34.06 0.77
CA ASP A 399 33.47 33.12 0.08
C ASP A 399 32.93 31.68 -0.04
N GLY A 400 33.44 30.95 -1.03
CA GLY A 400 33.27 29.50 -1.18
C GLY A 400 32.17 29.04 -2.17
N PRO A 401 32.24 27.79 -2.66
CA PRO A 401 31.49 27.30 -3.84
C PRO A 401 29.98 27.20 -3.59
N GLU A 402 29.18 27.77 -4.49
CA GLU A 402 27.72 27.95 -4.32
C GLU A 402 27.02 26.66 -3.84
N LEU A 403 26.27 26.75 -2.72
CA LEU A 403 25.54 25.63 -2.14
C LEU A 403 24.02 25.85 -2.22
N ILE A 404 23.30 24.76 -2.47
CA ILE A 404 21.83 24.72 -2.44
C ILE A 404 21.30 24.85 -0.98
N GLY A 405 22.17 24.61 0.00
CA GLY A 405 21.97 24.93 1.42
C GLY A 405 23.02 24.29 2.33
N GLY A 406 23.18 24.85 3.53
CA GLY A 406 24.22 24.45 4.47
C GLY A 406 25.42 25.41 4.49
N ASP A 407 25.18 26.71 4.32
CA ASP A 407 26.20 27.74 4.50
C ASP A 407 26.76 27.77 5.93
N ARG A 408 28.00 28.26 6.07
CA ARG A 408 28.67 28.52 7.35
C ARG A 408 28.26 29.89 7.90
N CYS A 409 28.20 30.03 9.22
CA CYS A 409 27.86 31.30 9.86
C CYS A 409 28.84 32.43 9.53
N CYS A 410 30.12 32.12 9.30
CA CYS A 410 31.14 33.05 8.81
C CYS A 410 30.99 33.48 7.35
N HIS A 411 30.39 32.66 6.49
CA HIS A 411 30.31 32.95 5.05
C HIS A 411 28.96 33.58 4.66
N LEU A 412 27.88 33.28 5.38
CA LEU A 412 26.54 33.80 5.10
C LEU A 412 26.36 35.20 5.68
N GLN A 413 26.11 36.18 4.82
CA GLN A 413 25.74 37.54 5.18
C GLN A 413 24.24 37.78 5.05
N PHE A 414 23.70 38.60 5.94
CA PHE A 414 22.36 39.18 5.84
C PHE A 414 22.45 40.71 5.97
N TRP A 415 21.42 41.42 5.50
CA TRP A 415 21.33 42.87 5.68
C TRP A 415 20.86 43.19 7.11
N ARG A 416 21.60 44.06 7.79
CA ARG A 416 21.24 44.66 9.07
C ARG A 416 21.00 46.15 8.83
N GLU A 417 19.76 46.57 9.05
CA GLU A 417 19.40 47.99 9.07
C GLU A 417 20.07 48.68 10.27
N ASP A 418 20.50 49.92 10.06
CA ASP A 418 20.96 50.76 11.16
C ASP A 418 19.76 51.32 11.93
N ARG A 419 19.78 51.22 13.26
CA ARG A 419 18.74 51.78 14.13
C ARG A 419 18.76 53.31 14.14
N ASN A 420 19.90 53.91 13.84
CA ASN A 420 20.11 55.35 13.91
C ASN A 420 19.92 56.06 12.55
N SER A 421 19.85 55.30 11.45
CA SER A 421 19.80 55.84 10.08
C SER A 421 18.69 55.15 9.26
N PRO A 422 17.49 55.73 9.14
CA PRO A 422 16.40 55.16 8.34
C PRO A 422 16.81 54.88 6.88
N GLY A 423 16.71 53.62 6.45
CA GLY A 423 17.19 53.16 5.13
C GLY A 423 18.70 52.88 5.04
N GLY A 424 19.47 53.30 6.04
CA GLY A 424 20.87 52.92 6.25
C GLY A 424 21.03 51.49 6.76
N GLY A 425 22.24 50.96 6.67
CA GLY A 425 22.56 49.60 7.11
C GLY A 425 23.77 49.01 6.39
N PHE A 426 24.11 47.77 6.72
CA PHE A 426 25.26 47.05 6.17
C PHE A 426 25.01 45.55 6.07
N TYR A 427 25.86 44.85 5.31
CA TYR A 427 25.89 43.38 5.29
C TYR A 427 26.78 42.87 6.42
N GLN A 428 26.24 41.95 7.23
CA GLN A 428 26.94 41.36 8.36
C GLN A 428 26.86 39.83 8.31
N THR A 429 27.93 39.13 8.68
CA THR A 429 27.89 37.66 8.76
C THR A 429 27.04 37.21 9.94
N VAL A 430 26.45 36.01 9.86
CA VAL A 430 25.73 35.42 10.99
C VAL A 430 26.67 35.26 12.20
N SER A 431 27.94 34.87 12.00
CA SER A 431 28.86 34.71 13.13
C SER A 431 29.23 36.02 13.82
N ASP A 432 29.40 37.11 13.08
CA ASP A 432 29.84 38.38 13.66
C ASP A 432 28.68 39.10 14.37
N TYR A 433 27.47 39.00 13.82
CA TYR A 433 26.26 39.45 14.52
C TYR A 433 26.10 38.79 15.89
N PHE A 434 26.24 37.45 15.98
CA PHE A 434 26.14 36.72 17.25
C PHE A 434 27.36 36.92 18.17
N ALA A 435 28.51 37.38 17.64
CA ALA A 435 29.66 37.76 18.45
C ALA A 435 29.50 39.15 19.08
N GLU A 436 29.12 40.16 18.31
CA GLU A 436 28.84 41.53 18.79
C GLU A 436 27.72 41.55 19.83
N ASN A 437 26.59 40.92 19.51
CA ASN A 437 25.38 40.98 20.33
C ASN A 437 25.42 40.02 21.52
N LYS A 438 26.56 39.36 21.79
CA LYS A 438 26.69 38.33 22.85
C LYS A 438 26.17 38.83 24.21
N ARG A 439 26.57 40.02 24.65
CA ARG A 439 26.10 40.63 25.91
C ARG A 439 24.61 41.01 25.94
N HIS A 440 23.95 41.14 24.80
CA HIS A 440 22.50 41.39 24.69
C HIS A 440 21.69 40.10 24.53
N ILE A 441 22.32 39.02 24.09
CA ILE A 441 21.71 37.70 23.90
C ILE A 441 21.87 36.85 25.19
N GLU A 442 22.92 37.11 25.97
CA GLU A 442 23.06 36.73 27.38
C GLU A 442 22.13 37.58 28.25
N ASN A 443 20.83 37.25 28.20
CA ASN A 443 19.78 37.92 28.97
C ASN A 443 20.12 37.90 30.48
N VAL A 444 19.72 38.93 31.23
CA VAL A 444 20.05 39.06 32.67
C VAL A 444 19.58 37.83 33.47
N GLU A 445 18.39 37.31 33.15
CA GLU A 445 17.85 36.04 33.66
C GLU A 445 18.82 34.85 33.51
N ARG A 446 19.57 34.79 32.41
CA ARG A 446 20.48 33.68 32.11
C ARG A 446 21.75 33.73 32.97
N GLN A 447 22.17 34.93 33.36
CA GLN A 447 23.28 35.15 34.28
C GLN A 447 22.85 34.88 35.74
N THR A 448 21.67 35.32 36.17
CA THR A 448 21.12 34.99 37.50
C THR A 448 20.76 33.51 37.66
N GLN A 449 20.49 32.78 36.58
CA GLN A 449 20.34 31.31 36.58
C GLN A 449 21.67 30.54 36.50
N GLY A 450 22.83 31.22 36.49
CA GLY A 450 24.15 30.57 36.51
C GLY A 450 24.49 29.74 35.26
N LEU A 451 23.79 29.97 34.14
CA LEU A 451 23.96 29.17 32.92
C LEU A 451 25.22 29.58 32.13
N PRO A 452 25.92 28.63 31.49
CA PRO A 452 27.16 28.92 30.77
C PRO A 452 26.93 29.79 29.53
N ALA A 453 27.88 30.71 29.28
CA ALA A 453 27.91 31.59 28.12
C ALA A 453 27.74 30.85 26.78
N PHE A 454 27.12 31.51 25.80
CA PHE A 454 26.81 30.89 24.50
C PHE A 454 28.08 30.41 23.79
N LYS A 455 28.12 29.13 23.42
CA LYS A 455 29.20 28.50 22.64
C LYS A 455 28.69 28.13 21.25
N PHE A 456 29.12 28.89 20.25
CA PHE A 456 28.97 28.57 18.82
C PHE A 456 30.33 28.70 18.13
N SER A 457 30.52 28.00 17.01
CA SER A 457 31.69 28.18 16.13
C SER A 457 31.35 29.14 14.99
N LYS A 458 32.33 29.92 14.52
CA LYS A 458 32.21 30.66 13.26
C LYS A 458 31.87 29.71 12.09
N ASP A 459 32.39 28.48 12.14
CA ASP A 459 32.14 27.41 11.16
C ASP A 459 30.86 26.58 11.41
N ASP A 460 30.00 26.95 12.36
CA ASP A 460 28.71 26.28 12.50
C ASP A 460 27.85 26.46 11.24
N LEU A 461 27.01 25.48 10.92
CA LEU A 461 26.03 25.64 9.84
C LEU A 461 24.97 26.68 10.24
N ALA A 462 24.66 27.59 9.33
CA ALA A 462 23.54 28.50 9.48
C ALA A 462 22.22 27.78 9.15
N VAL A 463 21.24 27.89 10.06
CA VAL A 463 19.91 27.27 9.92
C VAL A 463 18.86 28.36 9.79
N ASN A 464 17.97 28.26 8.80
CA ASN A 464 16.87 29.21 8.62
C ASN A 464 15.62 28.72 9.37
N LEU A 465 15.25 29.46 10.41
CA LEU A 465 14.09 29.23 11.29
C LEU A 465 12.92 30.21 11.02
N GLY A 466 13.00 30.99 9.92
CA GLY A 466 11.99 31.94 9.45
C GLY A 466 11.15 31.40 8.28
N LYS A 467 10.79 32.29 7.34
CA LYS A 467 10.18 31.95 6.03
C LYS A 467 11.26 31.84 4.94
N ARG A 468 10.84 31.53 3.70
CA ARG A 468 11.68 31.72 2.51
C ARG A 468 11.85 33.20 2.15
N ALA A 469 10.77 33.99 2.17
CA ALA A 469 10.79 35.43 1.87
C ALA A 469 11.45 36.26 2.99
N ASN A 470 11.09 35.97 4.24
CA ASN A 470 11.66 36.58 5.45
C ASN A 470 12.50 35.53 6.23
N PRO A 471 13.78 35.30 5.85
CA PRO A 471 14.64 34.33 6.51
C PRO A 471 15.08 34.80 7.90
N LYS A 472 15.29 33.87 8.84
CA LYS A 472 15.84 34.17 10.17
C LYS A 472 16.90 33.14 10.52
N TYR A 473 18.16 33.57 10.58
CA TYR A 473 19.32 32.68 10.69
C TYR A 473 19.78 32.49 12.14
N TYR A 474 20.09 31.23 12.48
CA TYR A 474 20.63 30.83 13.78
C TYR A 474 21.76 29.82 13.58
N PRO A 475 22.84 29.86 14.39
CA PRO A 475 23.83 28.80 14.45
C PRO A 475 23.21 27.43 14.78
N ALA A 476 23.71 26.38 14.11
CA ALA A 476 23.32 24.99 14.35
C ALA A 476 23.51 24.54 15.81
N SER A 477 24.47 25.12 16.53
CA SER A 477 24.78 24.84 17.94
C SER A 477 23.64 25.20 18.90
N PHE A 478 22.86 26.25 18.62
CA PHE A 478 21.73 26.65 19.46
C PHE A 478 20.47 25.78 19.23
N CYS A 479 20.44 25.01 18.15
CA CYS A 479 19.27 24.21 17.78
C CYS A 479 19.32 22.83 18.45
N THR A 480 18.35 22.50 19.32
CA THR A 480 18.15 21.13 19.81
C THR A 480 16.98 20.46 19.09
N VAL A 481 17.22 19.31 18.46
CA VAL A 481 16.16 18.55 17.80
C VAL A 481 15.25 17.92 18.85
N LEU A 482 13.98 18.32 18.82
CA LEU A 482 12.98 17.81 19.75
C LEU A 482 12.65 16.32 19.49
N PRO A 483 12.35 15.54 20.53
CA PRO A 483 11.90 14.15 20.40
C PRO A 483 10.55 14.04 19.68
N GLY A 484 10.19 12.81 19.30
CA GLY A 484 8.84 12.49 18.82
C GLY A 484 8.57 12.84 17.36
N GLN A 485 9.61 13.11 16.57
CA GLN A 485 9.45 13.61 15.21
C GLN A 485 9.69 12.50 14.19
N SER A 486 8.62 12.07 13.50
CA SER A 486 8.68 11.01 12.49
C SER A 486 9.62 11.38 11.34
N TYR A 487 10.57 10.50 11.00
CA TYR A 487 11.42 10.64 9.83
C TYR A 487 10.62 10.38 8.55
N LYS A 488 10.71 11.27 7.56
CA LYS A 488 9.81 11.26 6.38
C LYS A 488 10.47 10.89 5.05
N LEU A 489 11.80 10.88 4.99
CA LEU A 489 12.50 10.48 3.77
C LEU A 489 12.65 8.97 3.68
N LYS A 490 12.92 8.47 2.48
CA LYS A 490 13.29 7.07 2.26
C LYS A 490 14.66 6.82 2.91
N LEU A 491 14.70 5.86 3.84
CA LEU A 491 15.95 5.40 4.46
C LEU A 491 16.94 4.90 3.40
N ASN A 492 18.23 5.11 3.64
CA ASN A 492 19.30 4.55 2.81
C ASN A 492 19.39 3.02 3.00
N PRO A 493 20.13 2.26 2.15
CA PRO A 493 20.19 0.80 2.26
C PRO A 493 20.72 0.28 3.60
N HIS A 494 21.70 0.98 4.21
CA HIS A 494 22.24 0.63 5.52
C HIS A 494 21.22 0.83 6.64
N GLN A 495 20.62 2.03 6.71
CA GLN A 495 19.53 2.35 7.64
C GLN A 495 18.35 1.37 7.50
N THR A 496 17.99 1.00 6.26
CA THR A 496 16.94 0.02 5.98
C THR A 496 17.29 -1.36 6.53
N MET A 497 18.55 -1.81 6.36
CA MET A 497 19.01 -3.09 6.89
C MET A 497 19.07 -3.11 8.43
N ALA A 498 19.56 -2.03 9.05
CA ALA A 498 19.58 -1.89 10.50
C ALA A 498 18.15 -1.88 11.09
N MET A 499 17.24 -1.10 10.49
CA MET A 499 15.82 -1.09 10.87
C MET A 499 15.18 -2.48 10.70
N LEU A 500 15.47 -3.21 9.62
CA LEU A 500 14.95 -4.56 9.40
C LEU A 500 15.48 -5.56 10.44
N ASN A 501 16.77 -5.51 10.79
CA ASN A 501 17.35 -6.41 11.78
C ASN A 501 16.72 -6.20 13.17
N PHE A 502 16.43 -4.95 13.54
CA PHE A 502 15.70 -4.63 14.78
C PHE A 502 14.20 -4.98 14.74
N ALA A 503 13.58 -4.88 13.57
CA ALA A 503 12.13 -5.10 13.39
C ALA A 503 11.72 -6.58 13.19
N VAL A 504 12.66 -7.49 12.94
CA VAL A 504 12.38 -8.93 12.74
C VAL A 504 12.19 -9.61 14.10
N LEU A 505 10.93 -9.77 14.50
CA LEU A 505 10.52 -10.57 15.66
C LEU A 505 9.93 -11.91 15.25
N LEU A 506 10.42 -12.99 15.86
CA LEU A 506 9.80 -14.31 15.79
C LEU A 506 8.50 -14.34 16.62
N PRO A 507 7.52 -15.18 16.25
CA PRO A 507 6.24 -15.38 16.93
C PRO A 507 6.24 -15.22 18.46
N ALA A 508 7.02 -16.02 19.20
CA ALA A 508 7.04 -15.97 20.67
C ALA A 508 7.45 -14.58 21.22
N ARG A 509 8.49 -13.95 20.65
CA ARG A 509 8.92 -12.59 21.03
C ARG A 509 7.93 -11.51 20.58
N SER A 510 7.18 -11.75 19.50
CA SER A 510 6.10 -10.86 19.05
C SER A 510 4.91 -10.88 20.02
N VAL A 511 4.50 -12.06 20.49
CA VAL A 511 3.47 -12.24 21.54
C VAL A 511 3.92 -11.58 22.85
N GLU A 512 5.15 -11.85 23.30
CA GLU A 512 5.73 -11.24 24.51
C GLU A 512 5.73 -9.70 24.44
N CYS A 513 6.17 -9.12 23.32
CA CYS A 513 6.14 -7.67 23.10
C CYS A 513 4.72 -7.09 23.16
N ILE A 514 3.72 -7.80 22.60
CA ILE A 514 2.32 -7.36 22.60
C ILE A 514 1.74 -7.39 24.02
N LEU A 515 1.99 -8.44 24.79
CA LEU A 515 1.44 -8.59 26.14
C LEU A 515 2.16 -7.68 27.16
N LYS A 516 3.50 -7.61 27.14
CA LYS A 516 4.28 -6.83 28.13
C LYS A 516 4.28 -5.33 27.85
N ASP A 517 4.76 -4.92 26.67
CA ASP A 517 4.85 -3.49 26.33
C ASP A 517 3.53 -2.98 25.73
N GLY A 518 2.91 -3.79 24.87
CA GLY A 518 1.83 -3.36 23.98
C GLY A 518 0.55 -2.97 24.72
N LEU A 519 0.11 -3.79 25.68
CA LEU A 519 -1.05 -3.50 26.53
C LEU A 519 -0.86 -2.22 27.35
N GLU A 520 0.30 -2.03 27.98
CA GLU A 520 0.63 -0.83 28.77
C GLU A 520 0.66 0.43 27.89
N ILE A 521 1.30 0.37 26.73
CA ILE A 521 1.43 1.52 25.81
C ILE A 521 0.06 1.99 25.28
N ILE A 522 -0.91 1.10 25.08
CA ILE A 522 -2.26 1.47 24.62
C ILE A 522 -3.27 1.66 25.75
N GLY A 523 -2.87 1.50 27.01
CA GLY A 523 -3.72 1.72 28.19
C GLY A 523 -4.62 0.55 28.57
N LEU A 524 -4.42 -0.64 27.98
CA LEU A 524 -5.21 -1.85 28.30
C LEU A 524 -4.55 -2.78 29.34
N ALA A 525 -3.37 -2.45 29.87
CA ALA A 525 -2.78 -3.17 31.01
C ALA A 525 -3.24 -2.64 32.39
N ARG A 526 -3.93 -1.49 32.43
CA ARG A 526 -4.39 -0.86 33.68
C ARG A 526 -5.75 -0.18 33.48
N ARG A 527 -6.57 -0.14 34.53
CA ARG A 527 -7.76 0.71 34.59
C ARG A 527 -7.32 2.18 34.66
N SER A 528 -7.70 2.99 33.68
CA SER A 528 -7.61 4.46 33.72
C SER A 528 -8.99 5.07 33.44
N PRO A 529 -9.23 6.36 33.77
CA PRO A 529 -10.48 7.05 33.40
C PRO A 529 -10.78 6.89 31.90
N SER A 530 -9.78 7.17 31.06
CA SER A 530 -9.84 7.03 29.60
C SER A 530 -10.08 5.61 29.07
N THR A 531 -10.00 4.55 29.90
CA THR A 531 -10.31 3.16 29.50
C THR A 531 -11.49 2.54 30.24
N LEU A 532 -12.25 3.31 31.03
CA LEU A 532 -13.41 2.82 31.79
C LEU A 532 -14.48 2.15 30.92
N LEU A 533 -14.79 2.68 29.72
CA LEU A 533 -15.75 2.06 28.79
C LEU A 533 -15.36 0.63 28.36
N PHE A 534 -14.08 0.24 28.49
CA PHE A 534 -13.58 -1.09 28.15
C PHE A 534 -13.22 -1.94 29.38
N ALA A 535 -13.29 -1.37 30.59
CA ALA A 535 -12.85 -2.03 31.82
C ALA A 535 -14.06 -2.67 32.55
N PRO A 536 -14.07 -3.99 32.82
CA PRO A 536 -15.12 -4.61 33.63
C PRO A 536 -15.20 -3.98 35.03
N LYS A 537 -16.35 -4.10 35.71
CA LYS A 537 -16.63 -3.35 36.95
C LYS A 537 -15.67 -3.63 38.12
N ARG A 538 -14.94 -4.76 38.12
CA ARG A 538 -13.91 -5.09 39.13
C ARG A 538 -12.52 -5.16 38.50
N GLN A 539 -11.50 -4.74 39.23
CA GLN A 539 -10.10 -4.77 38.77
C GLN A 539 -9.50 -6.19 38.74
N SER A 540 -10.08 -7.15 39.50
CA SER A 540 -9.81 -8.59 39.37
C SER A 540 -10.14 -9.13 37.98
N ASP A 541 -11.26 -8.68 37.44
CA ASP A 541 -11.85 -9.21 36.20
C ASP A 541 -11.09 -8.66 34.97
N PHE A 542 -10.43 -7.51 35.15
CA PHE A 542 -9.55 -6.88 34.17
C PHE A 542 -8.33 -7.76 33.88
N LEU A 543 -7.61 -8.21 34.92
CA LEU A 543 -6.47 -9.14 34.79
C LEU A 543 -6.92 -10.47 34.16
N ASN A 544 -8.01 -11.05 34.65
CA ASN A 544 -8.55 -12.33 34.16
C ASN A 544 -9.19 -12.27 32.75
N SER A 545 -9.23 -11.11 32.08
CA SER A 545 -9.77 -11.00 30.71
C SER A 545 -8.94 -10.17 29.73
N GLY A 546 -7.96 -9.37 30.19
CA GLY A 546 -7.07 -8.56 29.36
C GLY A 546 -5.70 -9.16 29.08
N ASP A 547 -5.16 -9.99 29.99
CA ASP A 547 -3.75 -10.41 29.97
C ASP A 547 -3.41 -11.51 28.94
N GLN A 548 -4.39 -11.97 28.15
CA GLN A 548 -4.21 -13.07 27.20
C GLN A 548 -4.71 -12.72 25.79
N LEU A 549 -3.93 -13.16 24.80
CA LEU A 549 -4.36 -13.17 23.40
C LEU A 549 -5.50 -14.18 23.21
N ILE A 550 -6.55 -13.81 22.48
CA ILE A 550 -7.67 -14.72 22.24
C ILE A 550 -7.19 -15.97 21.47
N THR A 551 -7.70 -17.13 21.88
CA THR A 551 -7.59 -18.34 21.05
C THR A 551 -8.67 -18.30 19.96
N VAL A 552 -8.31 -18.78 18.77
CA VAL A 552 -9.20 -19.00 17.63
C VAL A 552 -8.99 -20.40 17.08
N ASP A 553 -10.05 -20.93 16.47
CA ASP A 553 -10.01 -22.16 15.70
C ASP A 553 -9.57 -21.87 14.27
N GLY A 554 -8.53 -22.57 13.83
CA GLY A 554 -8.09 -22.62 12.45
C GLY A 554 -8.00 -24.06 11.95
N ARG A 555 -7.77 -24.20 10.64
CA ARG A 555 -7.57 -25.50 9.99
C ARG A 555 -6.30 -25.48 9.16
N GLN A 556 -5.51 -26.55 9.16
CA GLN A 556 -4.40 -26.72 8.23
C GLN A 556 -4.88 -27.49 7.00
N LEU A 557 -5.08 -26.77 5.89
CA LEU A 557 -5.40 -27.36 4.59
C LEU A 557 -4.27 -28.27 4.10
N GLY A 558 -4.64 -29.32 3.36
CA GLY A 558 -3.69 -30.28 2.79
C GLY A 558 -2.79 -29.66 1.72
N PHE A 559 -1.51 -30.02 1.73
CA PHE A 559 -0.55 -29.59 0.71
C PHE A 559 -0.96 -30.08 -0.69
N PRO A 560 -1.11 -29.19 -1.69
CA PRO A 560 -1.50 -29.60 -3.02
C PRO A 560 -0.36 -30.33 -3.75
N THR A 561 -0.72 -31.08 -4.78
CA THR A 561 0.23 -31.90 -5.56
C THR A 561 0.77 -31.10 -6.74
N ILE A 562 2.07 -30.82 -6.73
CA ILE A 562 2.77 -30.10 -7.80
C ILE A 562 3.23 -31.10 -8.86
N LYS A 563 2.81 -30.92 -10.12
CA LYS A 563 3.12 -31.84 -11.22
C LYS A 563 4.10 -31.23 -12.21
N TYR A 564 5.15 -31.99 -12.54
CA TYR A 564 6.14 -31.69 -13.58
C TYR A 564 6.14 -32.78 -14.66
N GLY A 565 6.75 -32.49 -15.82
CA GLY A 565 6.92 -33.44 -16.91
C GLY A 565 8.15 -34.35 -16.74
N GLY A 566 8.23 -35.37 -17.59
CA GLY A 566 9.33 -36.35 -17.65
C GLY A 566 8.82 -37.77 -17.89
N LYS A 567 9.73 -38.75 -17.87
CA LYS A 567 9.34 -40.17 -17.75
C LYS A 567 9.03 -40.49 -16.27
N GLY A 568 7.94 -41.21 -16.04
CA GLY A 568 7.38 -41.53 -14.72
C GLY A 568 6.51 -40.41 -14.13
N ASP A 569 5.57 -40.76 -13.25
CA ASP A 569 4.64 -39.81 -12.61
C ASP A 569 5.36 -38.93 -11.57
N ARG A 570 5.65 -37.68 -11.95
CA ARG A 570 6.48 -36.74 -11.18
C ARG A 570 5.63 -35.80 -10.33
N ASN A 571 4.84 -36.42 -9.44
CA ASN A 571 3.99 -35.76 -8.45
C ASN A 571 4.77 -35.41 -7.18
N PHE A 572 5.11 -34.13 -7.02
CA PHE A 572 5.67 -33.61 -5.78
C PHE A 572 4.53 -33.16 -4.86
N LYS A 573 4.21 -33.94 -3.82
CA LYS A 573 3.52 -33.35 -2.67
C LYS A 573 4.44 -32.28 -2.10
N ALA A 574 3.96 -31.04 -2.01
CA ALA A 574 4.76 -29.97 -1.41
C ALA A 574 5.08 -30.35 0.05
N LYS A 575 6.38 -30.42 0.40
CA LYS A 575 6.80 -30.83 1.74
C LYS A 575 6.37 -29.77 2.77
N SER A 576 6.40 -30.13 4.06
CA SER A 576 5.95 -29.31 5.20
C SER A 576 6.44 -27.85 5.26
N ALA A 577 7.51 -27.50 4.53
CA ALA A 577 7.99 -26.13 4.36
C ALA A 577 7.27 -25.32 3.24
N ALA A 578 6.23 -25.86 2.61
CA ALA A 578 5.58 -25.33 1.39
C ALA A 578 6.55 -25.05 0.24
N ALA A 579 7.56 -25.91 0.09
CA ALA A 579 8.64 -25.75 -0.86
C ALA A 579 9.03 -27.08 -1.51
N TRP A 580 9.53 -26.99 -2.74
CA TRP A 580 10.12 -28.06 -3.53
C TRP A 580 11.40 -27.54 -4.19
N ASN A 581 12.11 -28.39 -4.94
CA ASN A 581 13.25 -27.97 -5.76
C ASN A 581 13.26 -28.77 -7.07
N LEU A 582 14.20 -28.45 -7.96
CA LEU A 582 14.35 -29.12 -9.26
C LEU A 582 15.67 -29.89 -9.38
N LEU A 583 16.37 -30.21 -8.29
CA LEU A 583 17.76 -30.70 -8.35
C LEU A 583 17.91 -32.01 -9.13
N ASP A 584 16.87 -32.85 -9.20
CA ASP A 584 16.82 -33.95 -10.16
C ASP A 584 16.81 -33.44 -11.62
N SER A 585 17.85 -33.81 -12.36
CA SER A 585 18.04 -33.49 -13.79
C SER A 585 16.97 -34.11 -14.68
N LYS A 586 16.25 -35.11 -14.19
CA LYS A 586 15.23 -35.90 -14.89
C LYS A 586 13.83 -35.25 -14.85
N ILE A 587 13.69 -34.07 -14.22
CA ILE A 587 12.46 -33.25 -14.16
C ILE A 587 12.40 -32.27 -15.33
N LEU A 588 11.35 -32.37 -16.16
CA LEU A 588 11.05 -31.44 -17.26
C LEU A 588 9.88 -30.50 -16.89
N TYR A 589 9.74 -29.39 -17.61
CA TYR A 589 8.55 -28.54 -17.47
C TYR A 589 7.30 -29.20 -18.06
N THR A 590 6.11 -28.88 -17.53
CA THR A 590 4.82 -29.45 -18.01
C THR A 590 4.48 -29.10 -19.46
N ASN A 591 4.91 -27.91 -19.90
CA ASN A 591 4.88 -27.49 -21.30
C ASN A 591 6.15 -26.67 -21.55
N PRO A 592 7.24 -27.29 -22.03
CA PRO A 592 8.49 -26.59 -22.30
C PRO A 592 8.38 -25.82 -23.63
N THR A 593 8.87 -24.58 -23.62
CA THR A 593 8.99 -23.76 -24.83
C THR A 593 10.14 -24.22 -25.72
N GLN A 594 10.11 -23.82 -26.99
CA GLN A 594 11.34 -23.63 -27.76
C GLN A 594 11.96 -22.27 -27.40
N MET A 595 13.28 -22.20 -27.27
CA MET A 595 14.06 -20.96 -27.18
C MET A 595 14.38 -20.47 -28.59
N PRO A 596 13.92 -19.27 -29.00
CA PRO A 596 14.33 -18.68 -30.27
C PRO A 596 15.80 -18.24 -30.23
N SER A 597 16.30 -17.69 -31.34
CA SER A 597 17.62 -17.05 -31.42
C SER A 597 17.87 -16.11 -30.22
N TRP A 598 18.96 -16.37 -29.49
CA TRP A 598 19.22 -15.75 -28.20
C TRP A 598 20.69 -15.33 -28.05
N GLY A 599 21.04 -14.61 -26.98
CA GLY A 599 22.45 -14.35 -26.64
C GLY A 599 22.64 -13.56 -25.35
N ILE A 600 23.89 -13.38 -24.95
CA ILE A 600 24.27 -12.61 -23.75
C ILE A 600 24.77 -11.21 -24.15
N MET A 601 24.28 -10.18 -23.47
CA MET A 601 24.85 -8.83 -23.49
C MET A 601 25.27 -8.43 -22.08
N ALA A 602 26.46 -7.85 -21.91
CA ALA A 602 27.00 -7.53 -20.59
C ALA A 602 27.44 -6.06 -20.45
N LYS A 603 27.11 -5.45 -19.31
CA LYS A 603 27.50 -4.09 -18.96
C LYS A 603 28.98 -4.01 -18.54
N LYS A 604 29.69 -3.01 -19.05
CA LYS A 604 31.05 -2.63 -18.65
C LYS A 604 31.02 -1.50 -17.60
N HIS A 605 32.04 -1.47 -16.74
CA HIS A 605 32.25 -0.37 -15.80
C HIS A 605 32.87 0.89 -16.45
N SER A 606 33.72 0.70 -17.46
CA SER A 606 34.54 1.78 -18.05
C SER A 606 34.46 1.77 -19.59
N PRO A 607 34.75 2.90 -20.26
CA PRO A 607 35.05 2.93 -21.70
C PRO A 607 36.38 2.20 -21.97
N GLY A 608 36.30 1.06 -22.64
CA GLY A 608 37.43 0.18 -22.98
C GLY A 608 36.93 -1.20 -23.41
N PRO A 609 37.76 -2.06 -24.02
CA PRO A 609 37.37 -3.43 -24.37
C PRO A 609 37.12 -4.28 -23.12
N MET A 610 36.19 -5.22 -23.20
CA MET A 610 35.99 -6.21 -22.13
C MET A 610 37.18 -7.19 -22.05
N SER A 611 37.64 -7.49 -20.83
CA SER A 611 38.76 -8.41 -20.60
C SER A 611 38.47 -9.84 -21.05
N GLU A 612 39.50 -10.60 -21.41
CA GLU A 612 39.31 -11.97 -21.93
C GLU A 612 38.80 -12.95 -20.86
N ALA A 613 39.13 -12.70 -19.59
CA ALA A 613 38.55 -13.42 -18.46
C ALA A 613 37.03 -13.21 -18.35
N ASP A 614 36.54 -11.98 -18.58
CA ASP A 614 35.10 -11.68 -18.59
C ASP A 614 34.39 -12.30 -19.80
N ARG A 615 35.03 -12.25 -20.98
CA ARG A 615 34.53 -12.88 -22.22
C ARG A 615 34.40 -14.40 -22.04
N THR A 616 35.45 -15.05 -21.52
CA THR A 616 35.46 -16.48 -21.18
C THR A 616 34.38 -16.83 -20.15
N LEU A 617 34.21 -16.00 -19.11
CA LEU A 617 33.17 -16.19 -18.09
C LEU A 617 31.75 -16.16 -18.70
N TYR A 618 31.44 -15.17 -19.54
CA TYR A 618 30.11 -15.05 -20.15
C TYR A 618 29.84 -16.13 -21.20
N ASN A 619 30.85 -16.57 -21.96
CA ASN A 619 30.73 -17.73 -22.85
C ASN A 619 30.50 -19.04 -22.08
N THR A 620 31.15 -19.19 -20.92
CA THR A 620 30.89 -20.31 -19.99
C THR A 620 29.44 -20.26 -19.46
N TRP A 621 28.94 -19.07 -19.08
CA TRP A 621 27.55 -18.91 -18.65
C TRP A 621 26.54 -19.22 -19.75
N GLY A 622 26.82 -18.86 -21.01
CA GLY A 622 25.98 -19.24 -22.14
C GLY A 622 25.91 -20.74 -22.36
N THR A 623 27.03 -21.44 -22.21
CA THR A 623 27.06 -22.91 -22.22
C THR A 623 26.22 -23.49 -21.06
N LEU A 624 26.36 -22.96 -19.84
CA LEU A 624 25.55 -23.37 -18.68
C LEU A 624 24.05 -23.09 -18.87
N PHE A 625 23.67 -21.97 -19.48
CA PHE A 625 22.28 -21.67 -19.81
C PHE A 625 21.71 -22.70 -20.80
N ARG A 626 22.44 -23.00 -21.88
CA ARG A 626 22.04 -24.01 -22.89
C ARG A 626 21.84 -25.39 -22.24
N THR A 627 22.80 -25.86 -21.46
CA THR A 627 22.70 -27.16 -20.75
C THR A 627 21.52 -27.19 -19.78
N THR A 628 21.24 -26.08 -19.08
CA THR A 628 20.08 -25.98 -18.18
C THR A 628 18.75 -25.96 -18.93
N MET A 629 18.68 -25.32 -20.11
CA MET A 629 17.50 -25.32 -20.98
C MET A 629 17.17 -26.75 -21.42
N SER A 630 18.13 -27.47 -22.01
CA SER A 630 17.95 -28.86 -22.44
C SER A 630 17.53 -29.78 -21.28
N ARG A 631 18.14 -29.61 -20.10
CA ARG A 631 17.79 -30.36 -18.86
C ARG A 631 16.34 -30.15 -18.40
N ARG A 632 15.66 -29.07 -18.82
CA ARG A 632 14.25 -28.80 -18.50
C ARG A 632 13.30 -29.04 -19.68
N GLY A 633 13.82 -29.55 -20.80
CA GLY A 633 13.07 -29.80 -22.03
C GLY A 633 12.92 -28.58 -22.94
N ILE A 634 13.52 -27.43 -22.59
CA ILE A 634 13.56 -26.26 -23.47
C ILE A 634 14.56 -26.57 -24.59
N GLY A 635 14.05 -26.81 -25.80
CA GLY A 635 14.89 -26.91 -26.99
C GLY A 635 15.50 -25.56 -27.31
N ALA A 636 16.81 -25.51 -27.60
CA ALA A 636 17.54 -24.27 -27.83
C ALA A 636 18.59 -24.45 -28.93
N VAL A 637 18.48 -23.62 -29.98
CA VAL A 637 19.43 -23.55 -31.09
C VAL A 637 19.94 -22.11 -31.17
N GLY A 638 21.22 -21.92 -31.52
CA GLY A 638 21.82 -20.60 -31.60
C GLY A 638 22.47 -20.10 -30.29
N PRO A 639 22.85 -18.80 -30.23
CA PRO A 639 24.13 -18.38 -29.66
C PRO A 639 24.37 -18.70 -28.16
N PRO A 640 25.33 -19.58 -27.83
CA PRO A 640 25.63 -20.01 -26.46
C PRO A 640 26.66 -19.10 -25.76
N GLY A 641 26.66 -17.78 -25.99
CA GLY A 641 27.72 -16.89 -25.49
C GLY A 641 27.45 -15.39 -25.58
N LEU A 642 28.51 -14.60 -25.41
CA LEU A 642 28.51 -13.14 -25.44
C LEU A 642 28.38 -12.63 -26.89
N ILE A 643 27.35 -11.82 -27.15
CA ILE A 643 27.06 -11.21 -28.46
C ILE A 643 27.19 -9.67 -28.45
N GLY A 644 27.53 -9.05 -27.32
CA GLY A 644 27.72 -7.61 -27.23
C GLY A 644 28.01 -7.08 -25.83
N GLU A 645 28.63 -5.90 -25.79
CA GLU A 645 29.03 -5.17 -24.58
C GLU A 645 28.51 -3.72 -24.63
N PHE A 646 28.15 -3.14 -23.49
CA PHE A 646 27.57 -1.79 -23.40
C PHE A 646 28.02 -1.06 -22.13
N VAL A 647 28.00 0.27 -22.12
CA VAL A 647 28.25 1.09 -20.91
C VAL A 647 26.94 1.74 -20.46
N GLY A 648 26.28 2.47 -21.36
CA GLY A 648 25.01 3.14 -21.15
C GLY A 648 23.80 2.40 -21.74
N VAL A 649 22.59 2.92 -21.47
CA VAL A 649 21.36 2.41 -22.10
C VAL A 649 21.33 2.74 -23.60
N ALA A 650 21.99 3.82 -24.04
CA ALA A 650 22.10 4.20 -25.45
C ALA A 650 22.84 3.13 -26.29
N ASP A 651 24.00 2.67 -25.82
CA ASP A 651 24.78 1.64 -26.51
C ASP A 651 24.00 0.31 -26.58
N LEU A 652 23.36 -0.06 -25.47
CA LEU A 652 22.49 -1.24 -25.39
C LEU A 652 21.31 -1.16 -26.37
N LYS A 653 20.66 0.01 -26.47
CA LYS A 653 19.61 0.29 -27.47
C LYS A 653 20.15 0.11 -28.89
N LYS A 654 21.31 0.70 -29.21
CA LYS A 654 21.94 0.58 -30.54
C LYS A 654 22.25 -0.88 -30.88
N ALA A 655 22.95 -1.59 -30.00
CA ALA A 655 23.34 -2.99 -30.20
C ALA A 655 22.12 -3.93 -30.33
N ALA A 656 21.09 -3.77 -29.50
CA ALA A 656 19.87 -4.57 -29.57
C ALA A 656 19.03 -4.29 -30.82
N ASN A 657 19.12 -3.08 -31.40
CA ASN A 657 18.48 -2.79 -32.68
C ASN A 657 19.23 -3.43 -33.85
N SER A 658 20.57 -3.32 -33.88
CA SER A 658 21.43 -3.96 -34.88
C SER A 658 21.36 -5.50 -34.86
N ALA A 659 21.20 -6.12 -33.69
CA ALA A 659 21.05 -7.57 -33.53
C ALA A 659 19.64 -8.07 -33.95
N THR A 660 19.19 -7.74 -35.17
CA THR A 660 17.83 -7.98 -35.67
C THR A 660 17.37 -9.44 -35.62
N ALA A 661 18.32 -10.37 -35.86
CA ALA A 661 18.10 -11.81 -35.81
C ALA A 661 17.81 -12.34 -34.39
N ILE A 662 18.20 -11.64 -33.33
CA ILE A 662 18.08 -12.10 -31.94
C ILE A 662 16.71 -11.74 -31.35
N LYS A 663 16.06 -12.70 -30.70
CA LYS A 663 14.73 -12.60 -30.07
C LYS A 663 14.74 -12.78 -28.55
N PHE A 664 15.87 -13.20 -27.95
CA PHE A 664 15.99 -13.31 -26.49
C PHE A 664 17.36 -12.85 -25.98
N PHE A 665 17.41 -11.85 -25.09
CA PHE A 665 18.66 -11.39 -24.49
C PHE A 665 18.74 -11.72 -22.98
N PHE A 666 19.81 -12.41 -22.58
CA PHE A 666 20.28 -12.43 -21.19
C PHE A 666 21.17 -11.21 -20.97
N ILE A 667 20.74 -10.29 -20.10
CA ILE A 667 21.45 -9.03 -19.89
C ILE A 667 22.14 -9.05 -18.53
N ILE A 668 23.47 -9.01 -18.53
CA ILE A 668 24.29 -8.95 -17.32
C ILE A 668 24.49 -7.48 -16.96
N LEU A 669 24.07 -7.12 -15.74
CA LEU A 669 24.26 -5.82 -15.13
C LEU A 669 25.37 -5.91 -14.08
N ASP A 670 26.09 -4.81 -13.89
CA ASP A 670 27.13 -4.70 -12.86
C ASP A 670 26.55 -4.60 -11.44
N SER A 671 25.42 -3.90 -11.31
CA SER A 671 24.89 -3.36 -10.07
C SER A 671 23.35 -3.38 -10.03
N GLN A 672 22.75 -2.94 -8.92
CA GLN A 672 21.29 -2.82 -8.79
C GLN A 672 20.77 -1.40 -9.11
N ASP A 673 21.18 -0.83 -10.24
CA ASP A 673 20.60 0.42 -10.73
C ASP A 673 19.13 0.19 -11.17
N SER A 674 18.21 0.82 -10.42
CA SER A 674 16.77 0.75 -10.68
C SER A 674 16.32 1.66 -11.82
N ALA A 675 16.99 2.78 -12.06
CA ALA A 675 16.66 3.69 -13.15
C ALA A 675 17.09 3.10 -14.50
N PHE A 676 18.33 2.63 -14.59
CA PHE A 676 18.87 1.91 -15.76
C PHE A 676 17.99 0.71 -16.13
N TYR A 677 17.62 -0.12 -15.14
CA TYR A 677 16.75 -1.28 -15.37
C TYR A 677 15.37 -0.87 -15.91
N GLN A 678 14.77 0.21 -15.40
CA GLN A 678 13.46 0.67 -15.84
C GLN A 678 13.48 1.25 -17.26
N GLU A 679 14.51 2.02 -17.63
CA GLU A 679 14.66 2.53 -18.99
C GLU A 679 14.91 1.41 -20.00
N LEU A 680 15.83 0.49 -19.68
CA LEU A 680 16.09 -0.74 -20.43
C LEU A 680 14.79 -1.52 -20.67
N LYS A 681 14.04 -1.80 -19.61
CA LYS A 681 12.79 -2.57 -19.72
C LYS A 681 11.72 -1.85 -20.53
N THR A 682 11.66 -0.52 -20.47
CA THR A 682 10.77 0.26 -21.32
C THR A 682 11.10 0.07 -22.80
N HIS A 683 12.37 0.20 -23.20
CA HIS A 683 12.78 0.01 -24.61
C HIS A 683 12.51 -1.41 -25.12
N PHE A 684 12.94 -2.43 -24.37
CA PHE A 684 12.82 -3.81 -24.82
C PHE A 684 11.39 -4.32 -24.89
N GLU A 685 10.49 -3.85 -24.01
CA GLU A 685 9.15 -4.43 -23.88
C GLU A 685 8.03 -3.58 -24.52
N THR A 686 8.32 -2.33 -24.91
CA THR A 686 7.44 -1.53 -25.77
C THR A 686 7.93 -1.55 -27.22
N GLN A 687 9.05 -0.88 -27.51
CA GLN A 687 9.57 -0.69 -28.86
C GLN A 687 10.03 -2.00 -29.50
N LEU A 688 10.89 -2.78 -28.83
CA LEU A 688 11.31 -4.10 -29.34
C LEU A 688 10.30 -5.23 -29.03
N GLY A 689 9.28 -4.97 -28.21
CA GLY A 689 8.22 -5.91 -27.89
C GLY A 689 7.39 -6.32 -29.12
N THR A 690 7.15 -5.35 -30.01
CA THR A 690 6.54 -5.54 -31.35
C THR A 690 7.27 -6.60 -32.18
N ARG A 691 8.61 -6.64 -32.12
CA ARG A 691 9.49 -7.56 -32.84
C ARG A 691 9.62 -8.93 -32.18
N GLY A 692 8.92 -9.16 -31.05
CA GLY A 692 8.98 -10.38 -30.25
C GLY A 692 10.30 -10.57 -29.50
N VAL A 693 10.93 -9.49 -29.03
CA VAL A 693 12.23 -9.53 -28.34
C VAL A 693 12.05 -9.56 -26.82
N TYR A 694 12.39 -10.68 -26.18
CA TYR A 694 12.25 -10.86 -24.73
C TYR A 694 13.59 -10.69 -24.00
N THR A 695 13.56 -10.29 -22.72
CA THR A 695 14.79 -10.13 -21.92
C THR A 695 14.68 -10.62 -20.48
N VAL A 696 15.77 -11.22 -19.99
CA VAL A 696 16.01 -11.54 -18.57
C VAL A 696 17.30 -10.85 -18.14
N CYS A 697 17.19 -9.98 -17.13
CA CYS A 697 18.35 -9.30 -16.56
C CYS A 697 18.84 -10.01 -15.30
N MET A 698 20.15 -10.06 -15.09
CA MET A 698 20.79 -10.57 -13.87
C MET A 698 21.98 -9.68 -13.47
N VAL A 699 22.40 -9.74 -12.22
CA VAL A 699 23.46 -8.87 -11.67
C VAL A 699 24.69 -9.72 -11.39
N ARG A 700 25.85 -9.35 -11.94
CA ARG A 700 27.10 -10.13 -11.87
C ARG A 700 27.44 -10.56 -10.44
N GLY A 701 27.47 -9.61 -9.50
CA GLY A 701 27.73 -9.87 -8.08
C GLY A 701 26.65 -10.66 -7.33
N LYS A 702 25.65 -11.23 -8.02
CA LYS A 702 24.64 -12.14 -7.45
C LYS A 702 24.61 -13.51 -8.13
N VAL A 703 25.48 -13.76 -9.11
CA VAL A 703 25.69 -15.10 -9.66
C VAL A 703 26.65 -15.85 -8.73
N PRO A 704 26.37 -17.12 -8.36
CA PRO A 704 27.31 -17.91 -7.56
C PRO A 704 28.67 -18.08 -8.24
N ARG A 705 29.74 -18.31 -7.46
CA ARG A 705 31.00 -18.83 -8.01
C ARG A 705 30.78 -20.24 -8.56
N THR A 706 31.51 -20.59 -9.60
CA THR A 706 31.34 -21.83 -10.38
C THR A 706 31.67 -23.10 -9.60
N GLU A 707 32.50 -23.02 -8.57
CA GLU A 707 32.85 -24.14 -7.66
C GLU A 707 31.62 -24.74 -6.96
N ASP A 708 30.62 -23.92 -6.61
CA ASP A 708 29.40 -24.39 -5.94
C ASP A 708 28.36 -24.83 -6.99
N THR A 709 28.57 -26.03 -7.52
CA THR A 709 27.73 -26.62 -8.58
C THR A 709 26.25 -26.69 -8.22
N ASN A 710 25.91 -26.93 -6.94
CA ASN A 710 24.53 -27.02 -6.47
C ASN A 710 23.86 -25.64 -6.37
N ARG A 711 24.52 -24.63 -5.79
CA ARG A 711 23.98 -23.24 -5.78
C ARG A 711 23.92 -22.68 -7.19
N MET A 712 24.89 -23.00 -8.06
CA MET A 712 24.87 -22.64 -9.47
C MET A 712 23.67 -23.27 -10.19
N ALA A 713 23.47 -24.59 -10.08
CA ALA A 713 22.32 -25.28 -10.68
C ALA A 713 20.98 -24.69 -10.21
N GLN A 714 20.84 -24.42 -8.91
CA GLN A 714 19.63 -23.82 -8.34
C GLN A 714 19.44 -22.35 -8.75
N PHE A 715 20.51 -21.59 -8.98
CA PHE A 715 20.45 -20.25 -9.57
C PHE A 715 19.97 -20.31 -11.03
N LEU A 716 20.57 -21.18 -11.84
CA LEU A 716 20.24 -21.37 -13.26
C LEU A 716 18.79 -21.84 -13.45
N ASP A 717 18.31 -22.80 -12.66
CA ASP A 717 16.90 -23.22 -12.69
C ASP A 717 15.95 -22.08 -12.33
N ASN A 718 16.30 -21.25 -11.34
CA ASN A 718 15.52 -20.05 -10.99
C ASN A 718 15.50 -19.00 -12.11
N ILE A 719 16.49 -18.99 -13.01
CA ILE A 719 16.45 -18.20 -14.25
C ILE A 719 15.54 -18.88 -15.28
N MET A 720 15.70 -20.18 -15.55
CA MET A 720 14.92 -20.90 -16.57
C MET A 720 13.41 -20.95 -16.30
N LEU A 721 12.99 -20.96 -15.02
CA LEU A 721 11.59 -20.79 -14.63
C LEU A 721 10.98 -19.48 -15.17
N LYS A 722 11.77 -18.42 -15.36
CA LYS A 722 11.31 -17.15 -15.96
C LYS A 722 11.40 -17.16 -17.48
N VAL A 723 12.41 -17.82 -18.04
CA VAL A 723 12.61 -17.98 -19.49
C VAL A 723 11.41 -18.67 -20.12
N ASN A 724 11.02 -19.83 -19.59
CA ASN A 724 9.91 -20.62 -20.11
C ASN A 724 8.58 -19.84 -20.10
N LEU A 725 8.26 -19.18 -18.98
CA LEU A 725 7.03 -18.38 -18.83
C LEU A 725 6.99 -17.16 -19.76
N LYS A 726 8.13 -16.49 -20.01
CA LYS A 726 8.19 -15.37 -20.96
C LYS A 726 7.94 -15.80 -22.39
N LEU A 727 8.40 -17.00 -22.76
CA LEU A 727 8.30 -17.53 -24.11
C LEU A 727 6.99 -18.27 -24.40
N GLY A 728 6.21 -18.62 -23.38
CA GLY A 728 4.84 -19.15 -23.49
C GLY A 728 4.62 -20.54 -22.91
N GLY A 729 5.68 -21.18 -22.40
CA GLY A 729 5.59 -22.48 -21.74
C GLY A 729 4.97 -22.41 -20.34
N SER A 730 4.66 -23.59 -19.77
CA SER A 730 4.21 -23.76 -18.38
C SER A 730 5.17 -24.65 -17.61
N ASN A 731 5.62 -24.18 -16.45
CA ASN A 731 6.63 -24.89 -15.66
C ASN A 731 6.05 -26.12 -14.96
N HIS A 732 4.92 -25.94 -14.28
CA HIS A 732 4.23 -26.96 -13.50
C HIS A 732 2.73 -26.70 -13.47
N SER A 733 1.97 -27.72 -13.09
CA SER A 733 0.55 -27.59 -12.70
C SER A 733 0.37 -27.99 -11.23
N VAL A 734 -0.80 -27.70 -10.67
CA VAL A 734 -1.13 -27.94 -9.25
C VAL A 734 -2.50 -28.60 -9.17
N GLY A 735 -2.56 -29.83 -8.63
CA GLY A 735 -3.79 -30.55 -8.33
C GLY A 735 -4.19 -30.42 -6.85
N PHE A 736 -5.48 -30.25 -6.59
CA PHE A 736 -6.02 -29.93 -5.25
C PHE A 736 -7.49 -30.39 -5.11
N THR A 737 -7.99 -30.49 -3.87
CA THR A 737 -9.37 -30.89 -3.60
C THR A 737 -10.36 -29.84 -4.15
N GLY A 738 -11.23 -30.24 -5.06
CA GLY A 738 -12.16 -29.32 -5.76
C GLY A 738 -11.63 -28.70 -7.05
N ASP A 739 -10.48 -29.16 -7.57
CA ASP A 739 -9.88 -28.63 -8.81
C ASP A 739 -10.74 -28.77 -10.08
N GLN A 740 -11.86 -29.50 -9.98
CA GLN A 740 -12.88 -29.65 -11.02
C GLN A 740 -13.51 -28.31 -11.45
N ILE A 741 -13.62 -27.32 -10.56
CA ILE A 741 -14.10 -25.97 -10.91
C ILE A 741 -13.21 -25.29 -11.97
N VAL A 742 -11.95 -25.71 -12.11
CA VAL A 742 -11.01 -25.27 -13.14
C VAL A 742 -10.90 -26.30 -14.27
N LYS A 743 -10.78 -27.60 -13.97
CA LYS A 743 -10.57 -28.68 -14.96
C LYS A 743 -11.69 -28.80 -16.00
N GLN A 744 -12.90 -28.36 -15.69
CA GLN A 744 -14.01 -28.28 -16.64
C GLN A 744 -13.69 -27.40 -17.87
N GLY A 745 -12.79 -26.42 -17.75
CA GLY A 745 -12.39 -25.58 -18.88
C GLY A 745 -13.37 -24.45 -19.23
N ASN A 746 -14.24 -24.10 -18.28
CA ASN A 746 -15.23 -23.02 -18.38
C ASN A 746 -14.96 -21.84 -17.42
N THR A 747 -13.98 -21.95 -16.52
CA THR A 747 -13.69 -20.94 -15.48
C THR A 747 -12.38 -20.20 -15.73
N MET A 748 -12.48 -18.91 -16.06
CA MET A 748 -11.34 -18.00 -16.12
C MET A 748 -11.04 -17.46 -14.72
N ILE A 749 -9.75 -17.36 -14.36
CA ILE A 749 -9.28 -16.71 -13.14
C ILE A 749 -8.52 -15.44 -13.52
N VAL A 750 -8.80 -14.36 -12.82
CA VAL A 750 -8.30 -13.00 -13.08
C VAL A 750 -7.62 -12.45 -11.83
N GLY A 751 -6.52 -11.71 -12.03
CA GLY A 751 -5.91 -10.84 -11.01
C GLY A 751 -6.05 -9.38 -11.44
N LEU A 752 -6.44 -8.51 -10.51
CA LEU A 752 -6.63 -7.08 -10.75
C LEU A 752 -5.98 -6.24 -9.65
N ASP A 753 -5.12 -5.30 -10.03
CA ASP A 753 -4.48 -4.33 -9.14
C ASP A 753 -4.57 -2.91 -9.71
N VAL A 754 -4.54 -1.91 -8.83
CA VAL A 754 -4.42 -0.49 -9.18
C VAL A 754 -3.22 0.10 -8.44
N THR A 755 -2.27 0.64 -9.19
CA THR A 755 -1.02 1.20 -8.67
C THR A 755 -0.93 2.71 -8.95
N HIS A 756 -0.80 3.50 -7.88
CA HIS A 756 -0.70 4.97 -7.93
C HIS A 756 0.75 5.49 -8.03
N PRO A 757 0.99 6.74 -8.46
CA PRO A 757 2.33 7.35 -8.49
C PRO A 757 3.03 7.40 -7.12
N PRO A 758 4.38 7.39 -7.06
CA PRO A 758 5.12 7.61 -5.81
C PRO A 758 4.78 8.95 -5.13
N PRO A 759 4.84 9.05 -3.79
CA PRO A 759 4.83 10.34 -3.09
C PRO A 759 5.93 11.28 -3.63
N GLY A 760 5.59 12.54 -3.92
CA GLY A 760 6.49 13.49 -4.56
C GLY A 760 6.51 13.47 -6.09
N SER A 761 5.70 12.62 -6.73
CA SER A 761 5.41 12.73 -8.18
C SER A 761 4.60 13.98 -8.51
N ALA A 762 4.60 14.40 -9.77
CA ALA A 762 3.71 15.44 -10.27
C ALA A 762 2.23 15.11 -9.98
N GLU A 763 1.43 16.13 -9.63
CA GLU A 763 0.03 15.98 -9.24
C GLU A 763 -0.87 15.45 -10.36
N THR A 764 -0.42 15.53 -11.61
CA THR A 764 -1.09 14.98 -12.81
C THR A 764 -0.54 13.61 -13.23
N ALA A 765 0.32 12.95 -12.46
CA ALA A 765 0.78 11.60 -12.80
C ALA A 765 -0.39 10.59 -12.72
N PRO A 766 -0.65 9.77 -13.77
CA PRO A 766 -1.80 8.88 -13.79
C PRO A 766 -1.63 7.66 -12.87
N SER A 767 -2.75 7.08 -12.45
CA SER A 767 -2.78 5.73 -11.86
C SER A 767 -2.75 4.68 -12.99
N VAL A 768 -2.36 3.45 -12.66
CA VAL A 768 -2.40 2.33 -13.61
C VAL A 768 -3.27 1.22 -13.04
N ALA A 769 -4.32 0.84 -13.75
CA ALA A 769 -5.00 -0.43 -13.55
C ALA A 769 -4.34 -1.50 -14.42
N GLY A 770 -4.11 -2.69 -13.86
CA GLY A 770 -3.54 -3.82 -14.58
C GLY A 770 -4.29 -5.11 -14.29
N MET A 771 -4.68 -5.80 -15.36
CA MET A 771 -5.44 -7.05 -15.30
C MET A 771 -4.64 -8.18 -15.95
N VAL A 772 -4.59 -9.32 -15.27
CA VAL A 772 -3.98 -10.56 -15.75
C VAL A 772 -5.02 -11.67 -15.71
N ALA A 773 -5.04 -12.55 -16.71
CA ALA A 773 -6.03 -13.64 -16.78
C ALA A 773 -5.40 -14.96 -17.21
N SER A 774 -5.88 -16.06 -16.63
CA SER A 774 -5.57 -17.41 -17.11
C SER A 774 -6.18 -17.62 -18.50
N ILE A 775 -5.43 -18.19 -19.45
CA ILE A 775 -5.94 -18.46 -20.82
C ILE A 775 -6.56 -19.84 -21.03
N ASP A 776 -6.34 -20.77 -20.10
CA ASP A 776 -6.86 -22.15 -20.15
C ASP A 776 -6.83 -22.80 -18.75
N LYS A 777 -7.48 -23.97 -18.63
CA LYS A 777 -7.59 -24.76 -17.39
C LYS A 777 -6.29 -25.27 -16.78
N ASN A 778 -5.16 -25.20 -17.49
CA ASN A 778 -3.86 -25.59 -16.94
C ASN A 778 -3.22 -24.45 -16.12
N LEU A 779 -3.80 -23.24 -16.17
CA LEU A 779 -3.36 -22.06 -15.42
C LEU A 779 -1.87 -21.69 -15.64
N GLY A 780 -1.28 -22.13 -16.76
CA GLY A 780 0.16 -22.04 -17.01
C GLY A 780 0.66 -20.73 -17.62
N GLN A 781 -0.24 -19.90 -18.16
CA GLN A 781 0.07 -18.62 -18.81
C GLN A 781 -0.95 -17.55 -18.42
N TRP A 782 -0.43 -16.37 -18.12
CA TRP A 782 -1.16 -15.21 -17.63
C TRP A 782 -0.72 -13.94 -18.38
N PRO A 783 -1.30 -13.64 -19.55
CA PRO A 783 -1.05 -12.38 -20.26
C PRO A 783 -1.51 -11.18 -19.43
N ALA A 784 -1.00 -9.98 -19.74
CA ALA A 784 -1.36 -8.74 -19.05
C ALA A 784 -1.99 -7.70 -19.98
N THR A 785 -2.96 -6.97 -19.45
CA THR A 785 -3.54 -5.75 -20.04
C THR A 785 -3.41 -4.60 -19.04
N PHE A 786 -3.42 -3.36 -19.54
CA PHE A 786 -3.28 -2.15 -18.75
C PHE A 786 -4.28 -1.09 -19.19
N SER A 787 -4.62 -0.20 -18.26
CA SER A 787 -5.32 1.05 -18.52
C SER A 787 -4.78 2.16 -17.61
N LEU A 788 -4.70 3.38 -18.11
CA LEU A 788 -4.39 4.57 -17.31
C LEU A 788 -5.67 5.15 -16.71
N GLN A 789 -5.56 5.65 -15.48
CA GLN A 789 -6.66 6.29 -14.74
C GLN A 789 -6.18 7.63 -14.18
N ARG A 790 -7.11 8.44 -13.65
CA ARG A 790 -6.78 9.71 -13.00
C ARG A 790 -5.89 9.48 -11.77
N ASN A 791 -5.18 10.51 -11.32
CA ASN A 791 -4.26 10.36 -10.19
C ASN A 791 -5.03 9.99 -8.91
N ARG A 792 -4.62 8.91 -8.24
CA ARG A 792 -5.25 8.35 -7.02
C ARG A 792 -6.70 7.89 -7.21
N GLU A 793 -7.11 7.60 -8.44
CA GLU A 793 -8.37 6.94 -8.77
C GLU A 793 -8.22 5.44 -8.47
N GLU A 794 -8.65 5.04 -7.27
CA GLU A 794 -8.56 3.68 -6.70
C GLU A 794 -9.55 2.70 -7.36
N GLU A 795 -10.70 3.21 -7.81
CA GLU A 795 -11.77 2.50 -8.53
C GLU A 795 -11.37 2.28 -10.01
N VAL A 796 -11.66 1.12 -10.60
CA VAL A 796 -11.41 0.86 -12.04
C VAL A 796 -12.60 1.32 -12.88
N THR A 797 -12.35 2.22 -13.83
CA THR A 797 -13.41 2.89 -14.60
C THR A 797 -14.07 1.98 -15.65
N ALA A 798 -15.29 2.32 -16.08
CA ALA A 798 -16.00 1.62 -17.16
C ALA A 798 -15.26 1.63 -18.51
N GLU A 799 -14.48 2.68 -18.79
CA GLU A 799 -13.62 2.74 -19.98
C GLU A 799 -12.40 1.81 -19.82
N SER A 800 -11.74 1.86 -18.66
CA SER A 800 -10.64 0.95 -18.31
C SER A 800 -11.06 -0.52 -18.44
N PHE A 801 -12.25 -0.91 -17.95
CA PHE A 801 -12.69 -2.30 -18.03
C PHE A 801 -12.81 -2.82 -19.47
N ARG A 802 -13.30 -2.01 -20.42
CA ARG A 802 -13.37 -2.39 -21.85
C ARG A 802 -11.98 -2.72 -22.41
N LEU A 803 -10.98 -1.90 -22.09
CA LEU A 803 -9.58 -2.11 -22.50
C LEU A 803 -8.92 -3.31 -21.78
N LEU A 804 -9.32 -3.59 -20.54
CA LEU A 804 -8.72 -4.64 -19.71
C LEU A 804 -9.25 -6.04 -20.01
N ILE A 805 -10.58 -6.26 -20.07
CA ILE A 805 -11.17 -7.61 -20.14
C ILE A 805 -11.26 -8.17 -21.57
N GLY A 806 -11.56 -7.32 -22.57
CA GLY A 806 -11.77 -7.73 -23.96
C GLY A 806 -10.64 -8.59 -24.55
N PRO A 807 -9.35 -8.18 -24.45
CA PRO A 807 -8.24 -8.97 -24.94
C PRO A 807 -8.07 -10.34 -24.24
N HIS A 808 -8.48 -10.47 -22.98
CA HIS A 808 -8.42 -11.74 -22.26
C HIS A 808 -9.54 -12.69 -22.68
N LEU A 809 -10.75 -12.17 -22.92
CA LEU A 809 -11.85 -12.95 -23.49
C LEU A 809 -11.50 -13.47 -24.90
N VAL A 810 -10.92 -12.62 -25.75
CA VAL A 810 -10.43 -13.02 -27.09
C VAL A 810 -9.37 -14.12 -27.00
N ARG A 811 -8.40 -14.03 -26.08
CA ARG A 811 -7.39 -15.08 -25.86
C ARG A 811 -8.00 -16.39 -25.37
N TRP A 812 -8.96 -16.35 -24.46
CA TRP A 812 -9.68 -17.54 -24.00
C TRP A 812 -10.46 -18.19 -25.14
N ARG A 813 -11.10 -17.39 -26.01
CA ARG A 813 -11.81 -17.87 -27.22
C ARG A 813 -10.90 -18.54 -28.26
N GLY A 814 -9.58 -18.56 -28.05
CA GLY A 814 -8.64 -19.27 -28.91
C GLY A 814 -8.88 -20.79 -28.96
N PRO A 815 -8.18 -21.52 -29.86
CA PRO A 815 -8.43 -22.94 -30.13
C PRO A 815 -8.41 -23.86 -28.89
N LYS A 816 -7.62 -23.50 -27.87
CA LYS A 816 -7.51 -24.22 -26.59
C LYS A 816 -8.84 -24.47 -25.86
N ASN A 817 -9.81 -23.57 -26.00
CA ASN A 817 -11.13 -23.67 -25.37
C ASN A 817 -12.25 -23.75 -26.43
N GLY A 818 -11.93 -24.26 -27.63
CA GLY A 818 -12.92 -24.62 -28.65
C GLY A 818 -13.78 -23.48 -29.19
N GLY A 819 -13.25 -22.25 -29.28
CA GLY A 819 -13.99 -21.11 -29.81
C GLY A 819 -15.02 -20.48 -28.85
N LYS A 820 -15.09 -20.96 -27.60
CA LYS A 820 -16.03 -20.50 -26.56
C LYS A 820 -15.40 -19.45 -25.65
N TYR A 821 -16.22 -18.55 -25.11
CA TYR A 821 -15.85 -17.71 -23.94
C TYR A 821 -16.01 -18.49 -22.61
N PRO A 822 -15.44 -18.04 -21.49
CA PRO A 822 -15.66 -18.70 -20.20
C PRO A 822 -17.10 -18.47 -19.70
N GLU A 823 -17.63 -19.45 -18.98
CA GLU A 823 -18.94 -19.37 -18.30
C GLU A 823 -18.81 -18.67 -16.93
N ASN A 824 -17.64 -18.77 -16.31
CA ASN A 824 -17.34 -18.27 -14.97
C ASN A 824 -16.06 -17.42 -14.97
N ILE A 825 -16.04 -16.29 -14.25
CA ILE A 825 -14.87 -15.41 -14.08
C ILE A 825 -14.64 -15.15 -12.57
N ILE A 826 -13.54 -15.63 -12.02
CA ILE A 826 -13.15 -15.41 -10.62
C ILE A 826 -12.08 -14.31 -10.56
N VAL A 827 -12.40 -13.15 -10.00
CA VAL A 827 -11.51 -11.99 -9.91
C VAL A 827 -10.92 -11.85 -8.52
N TYR A 828 -9.59 -11.93 -8.40
CA TYR A 828 -8.86 -11.56 -7.19
C TYR A 828 -8.37 -10.11 -7.28
N ARG A 829 -8.95 -9.22 -6.45
CA ARG A 829 -8.73 -7.77 -6.47
C ARG A 829 -7.81 -7.35 -5.31
N ASP A 830 -6.60 -6.88 -5.61
CA ASP A 830 -5.72 -6.20 -4.64
C ASP A 830 -6.04 -4.69 -4.62
N GLY A 831 -5.34 -3.88 -3.84
CA GLY A 831 -5.53 -2.43 -3.79
C GLY A 831 -6.44 -1.99 -2.65
N VAL A 832 -7.64 -2.58 -2.62
CA VAL A 832 -8.83 -2.07 -1.94
C VAL A 832 -8.80 -2.30 -0.41
N SER A 833 -9.29 -1.32 0.35
CA SER A 833 -9.58 -1.44 1.79
C SER A 833 -11.08 -1.57 2.08
N GLU A 834 -11.42 -1.97 3.31
CA GLU A 834 -12.78 -2.24 3.77
C GLU A 834 -13.79 -1.10 3.48
N GLY A 835 -13.43 0.15 3.78
CA GLY A 835 -14.24 1.34 3.46
C GLY A 835 -14.31 1.69 1.96
N GLN A 836 -13.80 0.83 1.07
CA GLN A 836 -13.84 0.97 -0.38
C GLN A 836 -14.54 -0.23 -1.07
N TYR A 837 -15.14 -1.18 -0.35
CA TYR A 837 -15.88 -2.30 -0.98
C TYR A 837 -17.05 -1.81 -1.87
N ASN A 838 -17.66 -0.67 -1.54
CA ASN A 838 -18.66 0.00 -2.38
C ASN A 838 -18.11 0.48 -3.74
N HIS A 839 -16.79 0.66 -3.89
CA HIS A 839 -16.18 0.87 -5.22
C HIS A 839 -16.13 -0.45 -6.01
N VAL A 840 -15.80 -1.56 -5.35
CA VAL A 840 -15.75 -2.90 -5.99
C VAL A 840 -17.12 -3.38 -6.45
N LEU A 841 -18.21 -3.00 -5.76
CA LEU A 841 -19.58 -3.25 -6.22
C LEU A 841 -19.91 -2.51 -7.53
N LYS A 842 -19.35 -1.31 -7.76
CA LYS A 842 -19.46 -0.61 -9.06
C LYS A 842 -18.52 -1.22 -10.11
N GLU A 843 -17.30 -1.59 -9.72
CA GLU A 843 -16.35 -2.29 -10.60
C GLU A 843 -16.97 -3.57 -11.16
N PHE A 844 -17.72 -4.32 -10.35
CA PHE A 844 -18.50 -5.47 -10.81
C PHE A 844 -19.50 -5.08 -11.90
N HIS A 845 -20.30 -4.03 -11.71
CA HIS A 845 -21.27 -3.57 -12.71
C HIS A 845 -20.59 -3.15 -14.03
N PHE A 846 -19.48 -2.41 -13.95
CA PHE A 846 -18.69 -2.01 -15.12
C PHE A 846 -18.03 -3.20 -15.83
N LEU A 847 -17.49 -4.17 -15.08
CA LEU A 847 -16.94 -5.42 -15.62
C LEU A 847 -18.03 -6.28 -16.27
N LYS A 848 -19.22 -6.39 -15.65
CA LYS A 848 -20.37 -7.13 -16.18
C LYS A 848 -20.81 -6.54 -17.51
N ILE A 849 -20.98 -5.22 -17.60
CA ILE A 849 -21.27 -4.51 -18.86
C ILE A 849 -20.16 -4.73 -19.89
N ALA A 850 -18.88 -4.67 -19.51
CA ALA A 850 -17.78 -4.92 -20.44
C ALA A 850 -17.81 -6.36 -21.00
N CYS A 851 -18.09 -7.37 -20.16
CA CYS A 851 -18.30 -8.74 -20.60
C CYS A 851 -19.53 -8.88 -21.50
N GLU A 852 -20.71 -8.37 -21.10
CA GLU A 852 -21.93 -8.46 -21.90
C GLU A 852 -21.76 -7.92 -23.32
N ASN A 853 -21.07 -6.79 -23.47
CA ASN A 853 -20.80 -6.19 -24.77
C ASN A 853 -19.92 -7.07 -25.68
N GLU A 854 -19.01 -7.89 -25.13
CA GLU A 854 -18.24 -8.86 -25.92
C GLU A 854 -19.05 -10.13 -26.22
N TYR A 855 -19.82 -10.64 -25.25
CA TYR A 855 -20.57 -11.89 -25.41
C TYR A 855 -21.77 -11.73 -26.36
N LYS A 856 -22.43 -10.56 -26.36
CA LYS A 856 -23.50 -10.21 -27.31
C LYS A 856 -23.05 -10.29 -28.78
N LYS A 857 -21.77 -9.97 -29.09
CA LYS A 857 -21.20 -10.06 -30.46
C LYS A 857 -21.15 -11.48 -31.03
N ILE A 858 -21.32 -12.51 -30.20
CA ILE A 858 -21.30 -13.92 -30.61
C ILE A 858 -22.54 -14.70 -30.15
N GLY A 859 -23.60 -14.02 -29.71
CA GLY A 859 -24.82 -14.65 -29.20
C GLY A 859 -24.65 -15.44 -27.90
N ALA A 860 -23.56 -15.21 -27.14
CA ALA A 860 -23.28 -15.96 -25.91
C ALA A 860 -23.95 -15.34 -24.67
N LYS A 861 -24.31 -16.18 -23.70
CA LYS A 861 -24.80 -15.74 -22.39
C LYS A 861 -23.66 -15.14 -21.56
N SER A 862 -23.89 -13.95 -20.98
CA SER A 862 -22.96 -13.27 -20.08
C SER A 862 -22.43 -14.19 -18.96
N PRO A 863 -21.14 -14.10 -18.57
CA PRO A 863 -20.56 -14.98 -17.57
C PRO A 863 -21.07 -14.68 -16.16
N ARG A 864 -20.95 -15.67 -15.29
CA ARG A 864 -21.05 -15.54 -13.83
C ARG A 864 -19.73 -15.03 -13.28
N ILE A 865 -19.76 -14.08 -12.35
CA ILE A 865 -18.59 -13.41 -11.79
C ILE A 865 -18.59 -13.53 -10.26
N THR A 866 -17.43 -13.83 -9.69
CA THR A 866 -17.17 -13.75 -8.25
C THR A 866 -15.95 -12.85 -8.04
N ILE A 867 -16.05 -11.86 -7.14
CA ILE A 867 -14.96 -10.94 -6.83
C ILE A 867 -14.51 -11.13 -5.38
N VAL A 868 -13.24 -11.49 -5.22
CA VAL A 868 -12.57 -11.70 -3.94
C VAL A 868 -11.51 -10.61 -3.73
N VAL A 869 -11.73 -9.72 -2.77
CA VAL A 869 -10.75 -8.70 -2.40
C VAL A 869 -9.66 -9.32 -1.54
N VAL A 870 -8.39 -9.02 -1.84
CA VAL A 870 -7.21 -9.64 -1.22
C VAL A 870 -6.42 -8.65 -0.39
N GLY A 871 -6.72 -8.62 0.90
CA GLY A 871 -6.01 -7.84 1.90
C GLY A 871 -4.63 -8.42 2.24
N LYS A 872 -3.61 -8.17 1.41
CA LYS A 872 -2.20 -8.25 1.87
C LYS A 872 -1.84 -7.12 2.87
N ARG A 873 -2.82 -6.23 3.12
CA ARG A 873 -2.81 -4.97 3.89
C ARG A 873 -2.69 -5.10 5.42
N HIS A 874 -3.28 -6.14 6.01
CA HIS A 874 -3.82 -6.12 7.39
C HIS A 874 -2.80 -6.22 8.55
N HIS A 875 -3.26 -5.91 9.77
CA HIS A 875 -2.48 -6.07 11.02
C HIS A 875 -2.66 -7.42 11.74
N THR A 876 -3.68 -8.22 11.40
CA THR A 876 -3.87 -9.59 11.92
C THR A 876 -2.63 -10.48 11.84
N ARG A 877 -2.38 -11.28 12.88
CA ARG A 877 -1.34 -12.32 13.01
C ARG A 877 -1.91 -13.49 13.80
N PHE A 878 -1.43 -14.69 13.51
CA PHE A 878 -1.72 -15.90 14.25
C PHE A 878 -0.43 -16.57 14.71
N PHE A 879 -0.50 -17.27 15.83
CA PHE A 879 0.62 -17.97 16.46
C PHE A 879 0.12 -19.36 16.90
N PRO A 880 0.89 -20.44 16.71
CA PRO A 880 0.55 -21.75 17.29
C PRO A 880 0.44 -21.66 18.81
N VAL A 881 -0.58 -22.29 19.40
CA VAL A 881 -0.62 -22.48 20.87
C VAL A 881 0.46 -23.49 21.28
N ASN A 882 0.59 -24.59 20.53
CA ASN A 882 1.55 -25.67 20.79
C ASN A 882 2.62 -25.74 19.70
N GLN A 883 3.86 -26.10 20.06
CA GLN A 883 4.98 -26.22 19.11
C GLN A 883 4.73 -27.26 18.00
N ALA A 884 3.96 -28.33 18.28
CA ALA A 884 3.56 -29.34 17.29
C ALA A 884 2.70 -28.78 16.13
N SER A 885 2.00 -27.67 16.37
CA SER A 885 1.21 -26.95 15.36
C SER A 885 2.01 -25.85 14.64
N GLY A 886 3.31 -25.75 14.90
CA GLY A 886 4.20 -24.70 14.42
C GLY A 886 5.34 -25.17 13.52
N ASP A 887 5.84 -24.26 12.71
CA ASP A 887 7.06 -24.45 11.93
C ASP A 887 8.32 -24.25 12.81
N LYS A 888 9.51 -24.56 12.28
CA LYS A 888 10.79 -24.39 13.02
C LYS A 888 11.09 -22.95 13.50
N ASN A 889 10.38 -21.94 12.99
CA ASN A 889 10.49 -20.54 13.41
C ASN A 889 9.34 -20.14 14.39
N GLY A 890 8.49 -21.08 14.80
CA GLY A 890 7.33 -20.86 15.65
C GLY A 890 6.10 -20.27 14.94
N ASN A 891 6.08 -20.23 13.60
CA ASN A 891 4.94 -19.70 12.85
C ASN A 891 3.86 -20.78 12.65
N PRO A 892 2.59 -20.41 12.38
CA PRO A 892 1.59 -21.38 11.92
C PRO A 892 2.09 -22.15 10.69
N MET A 893 1.71 -23.42 10.59
CA MET A 893 2.11 -24.25 9.46
C MET A 893 1.53 -23.73 8.13
N PRO A 894 2.24 -23.87 6.99
CA PRO A 894 1.67 -23.49 5.71
C PRO A 894 0.40 -24.28 5.42
N GLY A 895 -0.63 -23.59 4.92
CA GLY A 895 -1.99 -24.13 4.79
C GLY A 895 -2.91 -23.75 5.95
N THR A 896 -2.41 -23.10 7.01
CA THR A 896 -3.28 -22.54 8.07
C THR A 896 -4.29 -21.54 7.51
N LEU A 897 -5.56 -21.86 7.69
CA LEU A 897 -6.76 -21.10 7.41
C LEU A 897 -7.41 -20.69 8.74
N VAL A 898 -7.96 -19.47 8.82
CA VAL A 898 -8.80 -19.00 9.93
C VAL A 898 -9.99 -18.22 9.35
N ASP A 899 -11.19 -18.75 9.50
CA ASP A 899 -12.43 -18.19 8.96
C ASP A 899 -13.47 -17.85 10.05
N ARG A 900 -13.14 -18.14 11.33
CA ARG A 900 -13.99 -17.96 12.53
C ARG A 900 -13.39 -16.97 13.52
N GLY A 901 -14.25 -16.41 14.40
CA GLY A 901 -13.86 -15.80 15.68
C GLY A 901 -13.06 -14.48 15.65
N VAL A 902 -12.36 -14.14 14.57
CA VAL A 902 -11.75 -12.82 14.27
C VAL A 902 -12.29 -12.22 12.96
N THR A 903 -13.25 -12.91 12.36
CA THR A 903 -13.97 -12.58 11.14
C THR A 903 -15.36 -12.03 11.46
N SER A 904 -15.97 -11.33 10.49
CA SER A 904 -17.35 -10.87 10.54
C SER A 904 -18.34 -12.03 10.69
N GLN A 905 -19.38 -11.77 11.48
CA GLN A 905 -20.53 -12.65 11.70
C GLN A 905 -21.27 -13.01 10.39
N PHE A 906 -21.31 -12.10 9.43
CA PHE A 906 -22.09 -12.26 8.20
C PHE A 906 -21.23 -12.38 6.94
N ILE A 907 -20.22 -11.52 6.77
CA ILE A 907 -19.46 -11.45 5.51
C ILE A 907 -18.70 -12.76 5.27
N TRP A 908 -18.71 -13.24 4.03
CA TRP A 908 -17.86 -14.35 3.61
C TRP A 908 -16.40 -13.91 3.49
N GLU A 909 -15.63 -14.16 4.55
CA GLU A 909 -14.20 -13.84 4.59
C GLU A 909 -13.36 -14.87 5.36
N PHE A 910 -12.08 -15.00 5.00
CA PHE A 910 -11.13 -15.88 5.64
C PHE A 910 -9.70 -15.33 5.58
N TYR A 911 -8.85 -15.76 6.52
CA TYR A 911 -7.41 -15.53 6.48
C TYR A 911 -6.69 -16.83 6.12
N LEU A 912 -5.76 -16.80 5.17
CA LEU A 912 -5.01 -17.96 4.73
C LEU A 912 -3.50 -17.69 4.69
N GLN A 913 -2.73 -18.50 5.41
CA GLN A 913 -1.27 -18.51 5.39
C GLN A 913 -0.75 -19.67 4.53
N ALA A 914 -0.86 -19.54 3.21
CA ALA A 914 -0.43 -20.57 2.26
C ALA A 914 1.10 -20.78 2.17
N HIS A 915 1.92 -20.07 2.96
CA HIS A 915 3.38 -20.02 2.80
C HIS A 915 4.11 -20.19 4.14
N LYS A 916 5.40 -20.56 4.07
CA LYS A 916 6.34 -20.50 5.19
C LYS A 916 7.01 -19.12 5.28
N ALA A 917 7.03 -18.53 6.46
CA ALA A 917 7.77 -17.30 6.72
C ALA A 917 9.29 -17.56 6.81
N LEU A 918 10.06 -16.97 5.90
CA LEU A 918 11.52 -17.10 5.87
C LEU A 918 12.24 -16.31 6.98
N LYS A 919 11.63 -15.23 7.48
CA LYS A 919 12.11 -14.41 8.61
C LYS A 919 10.93 -13.84 9.38
N GLY A 920 11.07 -13.80 10.71
CA GLY A 920 10.09 -13.17 11.61
C GLY A 920 8.73 -13.86 11.66
N THR A 921 7.72 -13.10 12.06
CA THR A 921 6.32 -13.53 12.19
C THR A 921 5.59 -13.45 10.85
N ALA A 922 4.97 -14.56 10.45
CA ALA A 922 4.20 -14.71 9.23
C ALA A 922 3.00 -13.75 9.17
N ARG A 923 2.65 -13.34 7.95
CA ARG A 923 1.39 -12.63 7.67
C ARG A 923 0.53 -13.55 6.79
N PRO A 924 -0.67 -13.99 7.21
CA PRO A 924 -1.63 -14.55 6.27
C PRO A 924 -2.01 -13.49 5.21
N ALA A 925 -2.75 -13.91 4.19
CA ALA A 925 -3.54 -12.99 3.38
C ALA A 925 -5.00 -13.09 3.80
N HIS A 926 -5.69 -11.96 3.83
CA HIS A 926 -7.12 -11.85 4.12
C HIS A 926 -7.89 -11.80 2.81
N TYR A 927 -8.91 -12.63 2.67
CA TYR A 927 -9.73 -12.77 1.47
C TYR A 927 -11.19 -12.48 1.85
N VAL A 928 -11.84 -11.59 1.11
CA VAL A 928 -13.23 -11.17 1.36
C VAL A 928 -14.02 -11.26 0.06
N VAL A 929 -15.10 -12.04 0.05
CA VAL A 929 -15.97 -12.18 -1.13
C VAL A 929 -16.94 -11.01 -1.15
N VAL A 930 -16.80 -10.12 -2.14
CA VAL A 930 -17.61 -8.90 -2.28
C VAL A 930 -18.74 -9.09 -3.28
N VAL A 931 -18.59 -10.01 -4.24
CA VAL A 931 -19.64 -10.45 -5.18
C VAL A 931 -19.50 -11.95 -5.39
N ASP A 932 -20.61 -12.70 -5.45
CA ASP A 932 -20.61 -14.11 -5.85
C ASP A 932 -21.84 -14.48 -6.70
N GLU A 933 -21.62 -14.74 -7.98
CA GLU A 933 -22.59 -15.39 -8.88
C GLU A 933 -22.26 -16.87 -9.14
N ILE A 934 -21.09 -17.37 -8.72
CA ILE A 934 -20.56 -18.68 -9.12
C ILE A 934 -20.77 -19.74 -8.02
N PHE A 935 -20.28 -19.47 -6.81
CA PHE A 935 -20.03 -20.49 -5.80
C PHE A 935 -21.30 -20.93 -5.07
N ARG A 936 -22.12 -19.97 -4.62
CA ARG A 936 -23.45 -20.23 -4.04
C ARG A 936 -24.39 -20.99 -4.99
N GLY A 937 -24.16 -20.89 -6.31
CA GLY A 937 -24.90 -21.60 -7.36
C GLY A 937 -24.27 -22.91 -7.83
N LEU A 938 -23.37 -23.52 -7.06
CA LEU A 938 -22.82 -24.85 -7.38
C LEU A 938 -23.80 -25.95 -6.94
N ASN A 939 -24.10 -26.89 -7.85
CA ASN A 939 -24.85 -28.10 -7.50
C ASN A 939 -24.02 -28.96 -6.53
N MET A 940 -24.54 -29.16 -5.31
CA MET A 940 -23.91 -29.96 -4.26
C MET A 940 -23.73 -31.44 -4.63
N ASN A 941 -24.57 -31.98 -5.50
CA ASN A 941 -24.45 -33.34 -6.04
C ASN A 941 -23.64 -33.37 -7.35
N GLY A 942 -23.05 -32.23 -7.76
CA GLY A 942 -22.33 -32.08 -9.01
C GLY A 942 -20.86 -32.53 -8.95
N PRO A 943 -20.17 -32.54 -10.10
CA PRO A 943 -18.79 -33.05 -10.24
C PRO A 943 -17.72 -32.24 -9.51
N VAL A 944 -18.07 -31.13 -8.85
CA VAL A 944 -17.14 -30.37 -7.97
C VAL A 944 -17.01 -31.04 -6.59
N PHE A 945 -18.05 -31.70 -6.12
CA PHE A 945 -18.11 -32.35 -4.80
C PHE A 945 -18.01 -33.87 -4.87
N GLN A 946 -18.48 -34.48 -5.97
CA GLN A 946 -18.47 -35.92 -6.18
C GLN A 946 -17.07 -36.52 -5.99
N GLY A 947 -16.92 -37.45 -5.04
CA GLY A 947 -15.64 -38.10 -4.72
C GLY A 947 -14.64 -37.20 -3.98
N THR A 948 -15.10 -36.16 -3.29
CA THR A 948 -14.27 -35.24 -2.49
C THR A 948 -14.79 -35.10 -1.06
N GLU A 949 -13.95 -34.64 -0.14
CA GLU A 949 -14.31 -34.37 1.26
C GLU A 949 -15.03 -33.01 1.46
N LEU A 950 -15.25 -32.24 0.39
CA LEU A 950 -15.74 -30.87 0.39
C LEU A 950 -17.21 -30.79 0.83
N ARG A 951 -17.50 -29.99 1.86
CA ARG A 951 -18.86 -29.82 2.40
C ARG A 951 -19.66 -28.69 1.76
N GLY A 952 -19.03 -27.86 0.93
CA GLY A 952 -19.74 -26.86 0.13
C GLY A 952 -18.84 -25.79 -0.52
N PRO A 953 -19.43 -24.68 -1.00
CA PRO A 953 -18.71 -23.67 -1.78
C PRO A 953 -17.59 -22.91 -1.04
N GLY A 954 -17.68 -22.77 0.29
CA GLY A 954 -16.61 -22.27 1.17
C GLY A 954 -15.32 -23.06 1.00
N ASP A 955 -15.37 -24.35 1.31
CA ASP A 955 -14.26 -25.29 1.16
C ASP A 955 -13.64 -25.24 -0.27
N VAL A 956 -14.46 -25.13 -1.33
CA VAL A 956 -14.00 -25.04 -2.74
C VAL A 956 -13.16 -23.78 -2.97
N LEU A 957 -13.65 -22.61 -2.56
CA LEU A 957 -12.95 -21.34 -2.76
C LEU A 957 -11.63 -21.29 -1.97
N GLU A 958 -11.64 -21.80 -0.75
CA GLU A 958 -10.48 -21.82 0.15
C GLU A 958 -9.36 -22.73 -0.40
N ASN A 959 -9.71 -23.93 -0.86
CA ASN A 959 -8.75 -24.86 -1.48
C ASN A 959 -8.22 -24.35 -2.83
N LEU A 960 -9.08 -23.74 -3.67
CA LEU A 960 -8.65 -23.04 -4.88
C LEU A 960 -7.67 -21.91 -4.56
N THR A 961 -7.99 -21.07 -3.58
CA THR A 961 -7.14 -19.95 -3.15
C THR A 961 -5.80 -20.45 -2.62
N HIS A 962 -5.79 -21.56 -1.87
CA HIS A 962 -4.58 -22.21 -1.39
C HIS A 962 -3.72 -22.75 -2.55
N ALA A 963 -4.31 -23.50 -3.48
CA ALA A 963 -3.61 -24.05 -4.64
C ALA A 963 -3.02 -22.95 -5.55
N LEU A 964 -3.74 -21.85 -5.75
CA LEU A 964 -3.25 -20.69 -6.51
C LEU A 964 -2.00 -20.04 -5.87
N SER A 965 -1.75 -20.19 -4.56
CA SER A 965 -0.48 -19.75 -3.95
C SER A 965 0.74 -20.59 -4.36
N TYR A 966 0.56 -21.75 -5.02
CA TYR A 966 1.66 -22.57 -5.56
C TYR A 966 1.86 -22.33 -7.07
N MET A 967 0.95 -21.62 -7.73
CA MET A 967 0.94 -21.40 -9.19
C MET A 967 1.85 -20.28 -9.71
N LEU A 968 2.67 -19.62 -8.86
CA LEU A 968 3.46 -18.45 -9.30
C LEU A 968 4.49 -18.76 -10.40
N GLY A 969 4.88 -20.03 -10.58
CA GLY A 969 5.72 -20.52 -11.67
C GLY A 969 7.21 -20.12 -11.61
N ARG A 970 7.54 -18.91 -11.17
CA ARG A 970 8.90 -18.32 -11.16
C ARG A 970 9.83 -18.79 -10.02
N SER A 971 9.34 -19.67 -9.15
CA SER A 971 9.97 -20.11 -7.89
C SER A 971 9.30 -21.40 -7.39
N THR A 972 10.07 -22.28 -6.76
CA THR A 972 9.61 -23.59 -6.24
C THR A 972 9.10 -23.53 -4.80
N THR A 973 8.30 -22.50 -4.50
CA THR A 973 7.79 -22.19 -3.16
C THR A 973 6.39 -21.62 -3.25
N ALA A 974 5.53 -21.97 -2.29
CA ALA A 974 4.25 -21.30 -2.12
C ALA A 974 4.41 -19.83 -1.71
N THR A 975 3.36 -19.04 -1.91
CA THR A 975 3.41 -17.58 -1.81
C THR A 975 2.36 -17.01 -0.86
N ALA A 976 2.69 -15.88 -0.23
CA ALA A 976 1.90 -15.29 0.86
C ALA A 976 0.49 -14.80 0.43
N VAL A 977 0.29 -14.59 -0.87
CA VAL A 977 -0.97 -14.31 -1.55
C VAL A 977 -1.05 -15.20 -2.78
N CYS A 978 -2.26 -15.49 -3.26
CA CYS A 978 -2.49 -16.29 -4.47
C CYS A 978 -1.78 -15.70 -5.71
N ALA A 979 -1.38 -16.55 -6.66
CA ALA A 979 -0.64 -16.14 -7.85
C ALA A 979 -1.29 -15.03 -8.72
N PRO A 980 -2.63 -14.98 -8.95
CA PRO A 980 -3.25 -13.93 -9.76
C PRO A 980 -2.93 -12.51 -9.26
N VAL A 981 -2.99 -12.32 -7.94
CA VAL A 981 -2.62 -11.06 -7.27
C VAL A 981 -1.16 -10.72 -7.51
N LEU A 982 -0.25 -11.68 -7.32
CA LEU A 982 1.20 -11.47 -7.52
C LEU A 982 1.58 -11.27 -8.98
N PHE A 983 0.75 -11.71 -9.92
CA PHE A 983 0.89 -11.44 -11.34
C PHE A 983 0.43 -10.01 -11.66
N ALA A 984 -0.74 -9.58 -11.16
CA ALA A 984 -1.23 -8.20 -11.29
C ALA A 984 -0.23 -7.20 -10.68
N ASP A 985 0.23 -7.42 -9.44
CA ASP A 985 1.29 -6.66 -8.76
C ASP A 985 2.50 -6.41 -9.67
N LYS A 986 2.97 -7.45 -10.37
CA LYS A 986 4.17 -7.39 -11.21
C LYS A 986 3.90 -6.71 -12.54
N ALA A 987 2.72 -6.92 -13.12
CA ALA A 987 2.27 -6.25 -14.32
C ALA A 987 2.14 -4.73 -14.07
N CYS A 988 1.41 -4.32 -13.01
CA CYS A 988 1.27 -2.91 -12.61
C CYS A 988 2.61 -2.24 -12.29
N ASN A 989 3.48 -2.88 -11.52
CA ASN A 989 4.82 -2.33 -11.23
C ASN A 989 5.73 -2.28 -12.47
N ARG A 990 5.48 -3.11 -13.51
CA ARG A 990 6.17 -3.00 -14.81
C ARG A 990 5.61 -1.85 -15.65
N ALA A 991 4.29 -1.74 -15.77
CA ALA A 991 3.63 -0.66 -16.49
C ALA A 991 4.02 0.73 -15.94
N ARG A 992 4.06 0.86 -14.61
CA ARG A 992 4.56 2.05 -13.90
C ARG A 992 6.00 2.45 -14.30
N ALA A 993 6.86 1.48 -14.63
CA ALA A 993 8.22 1.76 -15.07
C ALA A 993 8.27 2.41 -16.46
N TYR A 994 7.35 2.04 -17.36
CA TYR A 994 7.23 2.66 -18.68
C TYR A 994 6.85 4.15 -18.57
N LEU A 995 5.99 4.50 -17.61
CA LEU A 995 5.49 5.86 -17.38
C LEU A 995 6.53 6.82 -16.73
N ASN A 996 7.72 6.36 -16.37
CA ASN A 996 8.74 7.17 -15.68
C ASN A 996 9.11 8.49 -16.40
N HIS A 997 8.98 8.53 -17.73
CA HIS A 997 9.20 9.74 -18.51
C HIS A 997 8.04 10.75 -18.32
N LEU A 998 6.80 10.29 -18.46
CA LEU A 998 5.59 11.10 -18.25
C LEU A 998 5.47 11.63 -16.81
N ILE A 999 5.84 10.82 -15.81
CA ILE A 999 5.81 11.18 -14.38
C ILE A 999 6.68 12.41 -14.06
N LYS A 1000 7.74 12.65 -14.83
CA LYS A 1000 8.68 13.77 -14.66
C LYS A 1000 8.32 15.03 -15.46
N ILE A 1001 7.44 14.94 -16.46
CA ILE A 1001 7.10 16.06 -17.34
C ILE A 1001 5.99 16.91 -16.69
N PRO A 1002 6.16 18.25 -16.59
CA PRO A 1002 5.11 19.14 -16.06
C PRO A 1002 3.89 19.18 -16.97
N ALA A 1003 2.72 19.47 -16.38
CA ALA A 1003 1.42 19.31 -17.05
C ALA A 1003 1.29 20.09 -18.39
N ASN A 1004 1.90 21.27 -18.47
CA ASN A 1004 1.89 22.17 -19.63
C ASN A 1004 2.73 21.68 -20.84
N ARG A 1005 3.34 20.50 -20.80
CA ARG A 1005 4.05 19.89 -21.93
C ARG A 1005 3.61 18.45 -22.23
N ARG A 1006 2.42 18.03 -21.80
CA ARG A 1006 1.88 16.70 -22.08
C ARG A 1006 0.82 16.78 -23.17
N GLN A 1007 0.92 15.89 -24.16
CA GLN A 1007 -0.23 15.51 -24.99
C GLN A 1007 -1.33 14.88 -24.13
N ALA A 1008 -2.56 14.78 -24.64
CA ALA A 1008 -3.65 14.12 -23.95
C ALA A 1008 -3.32 12.63 -23.72
N ILE A 1009 -3.14 12.24 -22.45
CA ILE A 1009 -2.87 10.85 -22.06
C ILE A 1009 -4.23 10.16 -21.86
N GLY A 1010 -4.66 9.38 -22.86
CA GLY A 1010 -5.86 8.57 -22.78
C GLY A 1010 -5.68 7.30 -21.93
N PRO A 1011 -6.77 6.65 -21.47
CA PRO A 1011 -6.69 5.39 -20.73
C PRO A 1011 -5.95 4.28 -21.48
N ASP A 1012 -5.89 4.34 -22.80
CA ASP A 1012 -5.27 3.37 -23.67
C ASP A 1012 -3.80 3.67 -24.04
N SER A 1013 -3.23 4.77 -23.55
CA SER A 1013 -1.87 5.25 -23.90
C SER A 1013 -0.73 4.40 -23.31
N ILE A 1014 -1.04 3.19 -22.80
CA ILE A 1014 -0.07 2.19 -22.37
C ILE A 1014 -0.50 0.80 -22.87
N ARG A 1015 0.16 0.32 -23.94
CA ARG A 1015 -0.08 -1.02 -24.51
C ARG A 1015 1.23 -1.77 -24.69
N VAL A 1016 1.24 -3.05 -24.30
CA VAL A 1016 2.25 -4.03 -24.74
C VAL A 1016 1.54 -4.94 -25.73
N VAL A 1017 1.89 -4.82 -27.00
CA VAL A 1017 1.18 -5.48 -28.11
C VAL A 1017 1.71 -6.89 -28.39
N ALA A 1018 0.98 -7.65 -29.21
CA ALA A 1018 1.43 -8.94 -29.74
C ALA A 1018 2.79 -8.79 -30.46
N PRO A 1019 3.68 -9.82 -30.43
CA PRO A 1019 3.51 -11.12 -29.78
C PRO A 1019 3.94 -11.13 -28.29
N MET A 1020 4.37 -9.99 -27.72
CA MET A 1020 4.80 -9.93 -26.32
C MET A 1020 3.63 -9.88 -25.33
N GLY A 1021 2.59 -9.11 -25.65
CA GLY A 1021 1.42 -8.88 -24.77
C GLY A 1021 0.62 -10.15 -24.44
N ASP A 1022 0.78 -11.21 -25.23
CA ASP A 1022 0.10 -12.50 -25.09
C ASP A 1022 0.85 -13.51 -24.20
N LYS A 1023 1.90 -13.05 -23.48
CA LYS A 1023 2.77 -13.88 -22.64
C LYS A 1023 3.15 -13.18 -21.34
N MET A 1024 3.74 -13.91 -20.40
CA MET A 1024 4.14 -13.38 -19.07
C MET A 1024 5.44 -12.53 -19.12
N PHE A 1025 5.52 -11.53 -19.99
CA PHE A 1025 6.70 -10.65 -20.16
C PHE A 1025 7.11 -9.92 -18.86
N TYR A 1026 6.15 -9.65 -17.98
CA TYR A 1026 6.36 -8.93 -16.72
C TYR A 1026 7.09 -9.75 -15.62
N ILE A 1027 7.23 -11.08 -15.79
CA ILE A 1027 7.80 -11.98 -14.75
C ILE A 1027 9.31 -11.76 -14.48
#